data_AF-X6J0I8-F1
#
_entry.id   AF-X6J0I8-F1
#
_cell.length_a   1.000
_cell.length_b   1.000
_cell.length_c   1.000
_cell.angle_alpha   90.00
_cell.angle_beta   90.00
_cell.angle_gamma   90.00
#
_symmetry.space_group_name_H-M   'P 1'
#
loop_
_entity.id
_entity.type
_entity.pdbx_description
1 polymer ?
#
loop_
_entity_poly.entity_id
_entity_poly.type
_entity_poly.pdbx_seq_one_letter_code
_entity_poly.pdbx_strand_id
1 'polypeptide(L)'
;MNARPSKVHRAQALKILPPNFETINACAEYRREALAAAPITDPYLAEKCSPKKRCNSGLCPLCIRALRVRLVEFLDQERLDKHQWFFVTAYMRGWTKKPGDVRAFGQLGSHPAIKAFIQRLHRVTVPEPLMLFGAIETVWRANDNKPTGKPFHLHFMISGRSEDQIKKAARGFDRDTLVQTPVRVDPVKAGWEDFRDAATYTVKQPFWKYSYYGLGPRKKRQFPNRQELGELICNLGPHGTAGRLVFAGMQYKHGRFELTSNVKSMSAKSQVEDGSNNPADAEKRPPNEVVANLIGAIVATLRAGNCRPTRPATATEMRGVSMCTPQPKGESIMPTQGALQLPWNETRAAEIAKANAKPSDANFLKLVRTEVSESTGKHECVLRFRTRTGVVEAAVPKSELISSHALRKLLIDKGAMLPQNFDQCREAILSSEKGRIVTMAASTGWRGNALVTPFGIFGDRDAVKNVRLERGAEIERRTSGTAKEYLAGIKPFLERSPVLILAYIAGLTPSLASRIGLKDSFALNLMQKTSTGKTTALFVTQSLITACDHERQLFNFNDTLGLQQDLLPMRGGIAVPYTDLKNSVDEGKAFAHKIRALVFASSSGKARGRKGEVTPPIPAFSIPMLSSEMPMAELFRENGIKFDGGEGVRLIEIEVRPGSEGGIFIPGEGETSAQLRADLVNHLAVQHGTVLPLWIEFLSKKSIEAAAKHVSEARQRFMATISAPEPHQDRIAQRFSLLAAVGEIASRKKLIPLSQDQVTSAIRQLYNSRIAAEMTATGREAELWPLFFERVAAKNLFPAAKDGVEPRHPEKYKNGFRRREQGRTHLYVTRAWLDQQVPHKWFVEEKLMPRLLASEATRKGHGGGWTARVKQAGLPENKRYLRFDLGKLRKLEADLG
;
A
#
# COMPACT_ATOMS: atom_id res chain seq x y z
N MET A 1 6.33 47.70 35.99
CA MET A 1 5.56 46.68 36.73
C MET A 1 5.14 45.58 35.74
N ASN A 2 5.27 44.26 35.98
CA ASN A 2 6.02 43.53 37.00
C ASN A 2 6.73 42.35 36.34
N ALA A 3 7.99 42.11 36.67
CA ALA A 3 8.71 40.91 36.26
C ALA A 3 8.13 39.69 37.01
N ARG A 4 7.07 39.08 36.48
CA ARG A 4 6.52 37.85 37.05
C ARG A 4 7.60 36.76 36.94
N PRO A 5 8.05 36.17 38.07
CA PRO A 5 9.12 35.18 38.05
C PRO A 5 8.74 33.99 37.17
N SER A 6 9.74 33.34 36.56
CA SER A 6 9.52 32.21 35.66
C SER A 6 8.72 31.12 36.37
N LYS A 7 7.46 30.92 35.97
CA LYS A 7 6.54 29.99 36.64
C LYS A 7 7.19 28.61 36.76
N VAL A 8 7.52 28.24 37.99
CA VAL A 8 7.97 26.91 38.38
C VAL A 8 6.94 25.88 37.87
N HIS A 9 7.39 24.77 37.26
CA HIS A 9 6.46 23.78 36.72
C HIS A 9 5.58 23.22 37.84
N ARG A 10 4.35 22.78 37.55
CA ARG A 10 3.43 22.24 38.58
C ARG A 10 4.11 21.13 39.42
N ALA A 11 4.73 20.15 38.78
CA ALA A 11 5.55 19.14 39.45
C ALA A 11 6.77 19.65 40.25
N GLN A 12 7.37 20.79 39.88
CA GLN A 12 8.48 21.36 40.67
C GLN A 12 7.94 22.17 41.88
N ALA A 13 6.79 22.83 41.75
CA ALA A 13 6.12 23.53 42.85
C ALA A 13 5.57 22.54 43.90
N LEU A 14 5.15 21.36 43.46
CA LEU A 14 4.73 20.24 44.32
C LEU A 14 5.91 19.39 44.84
N LYS A 15 7.17 19.78 44.60
CA LYS A 15 8.41 19.02 44.92
C LYS A 15 8.55 17.63 44.26
N ILE A 16 7.60 17.19 43.46
CA ILE A 16 7.59 15.94 42.69
C ILE A 16 8.85 15.81 41.81
N LEU A 17 9.33 16.91 41.23
CA LEU A 17 10.59 17.00 40.49
C LEU A 17 11.65 17.84 41.22
N PRO A 18 12.93 17.44 41.20
CA PRO A 18 14.00 18.22 41.83
C PRO A 18 14.23 19.57 41.10
N PRO A 19 14.74 20.61 41.79
CA PRO A 19 14.95 21.94 41.21
C PRO A 19 15.80 21.90 39.93
N ASN A 20 16.86 21.08 39.95
CA ASN A 20 17.84 20.95 38.86
C ASN A 20 17.42 19.97 37.74
N PHE A 21 16.14 19.57 37.66
CA PHE A 21 15.65 18.64 36.63
C PHE A 21 15.70 19.25 35.21
N GLU A 22 16.83 19.04 34.55
CA GLU A 22 17.13 19.39 33.14
C GLU A 22 16.60 20.77 32.74
N THR A 23 17.27 21.85 33.15
CA THR A 23 16.73 23.21 32.97
C THR A 23 16.40 23.51 31.49
N ILE A 24 15.37 24.34 31.26
CA ILE A 24 14.94 24.69 29.89
C ILE A 24 16.11 25.31 29.09
N ASN A 25 16.98 26.08 29.76
CA ASN A 25 18.16 26.67 29.15
C ASN A 25 19.17 25.58 28.73
N ALA A 26 19.51 24.64 29.61
CA ALA A 26 20.39 23.51 29.27
C ALA A 26 19.81 22.64 28.13
N CYS A 27 18.51 22.37 28.13
CA CYS A 27 17.86 21.66 27.02
C CYS A 27 17.84 22.47 25.71
N ALA A 28 17.79 23.81 25.77
CA ALA A 28 17.86 24.66 24.58
C ALA A 28 19.30 24.73 24.04
N GLU A 29 20.29 24.81 24.92
CA GLU A 29 21.73 24.78 24.63
C GLU A 29 22.15 23.47 23.97
N TYR A 30 21.85 22.35 24.61
CA TYR A 30 22.08 21.00 24.09
C TYR A 30 21.34 20.75 22.75
N ARG A 31 20.23 21.46 22.47
CA ARG A 31 19.60 21.50 21.15
C ARG A 31 20.40 22.32 20.14
N ARG A 32 21.00 23.46 20.52
CA ARG A 32 21.88 24.24 19.63
C ARG A 32 23.10 23.40 19.22
N GLU A 33 23.76 22.75 20.18
CA GLU A 33 24.94 21.91 19.93
C GLU A 33 24.61 20.72 19.01
N ALA A 34 23.52 20.00 19.29
CA ALA A 34 23.08 18.88 18.45
C ALA A 34 22.63 19.29 17.04
N LEU A 35 22.21 20.56 16.85
CA LEU A 35 21.90 21.10 15.53
C LEU A 35 23.14 21.65 14.80
N ALA A 36 24.11 22.21 15.51
CA ALA A 36 25.38 22.65 14.93
C ALA A 36 26.22 21.48 14.37
N ALA A 37 25.97 20.25 14.84
CA ALA A 37 26.54 19.05 14.26
C ALA A 37 26.02 18.75 12.84
N ALA A 38 24.79 19.15 12.50
CA ALA A 38 24.25 18.97 11.15
C ALA A 38 25.00 19.84 10.12
N PRO A 39 24.95 19.50 8.81
CA PRO A 39 25.59 20.28 7.76
C PRO A 39 25.00 21.70 7.65
N ILE A 40 25.74 22.64 7.06
CA ILE A 40 25.25 24.01 6.86
C ILE A 40 24.27 24.02 5.68
N THR A 41 22.98 23.80 6.00
CA THR A 41 21.85 23.93 5.07
C THR A 41 20.69 24.64 5.76
N ASP A 42 20.69 25.97 5.74
CA ASP A 42 19.48 26.75 6.02
C ASP A 42 18.48 26.62 4.86
N PRO A 43 17.16 26.84 5.07
CA PRO A 43 16.51 27.39 6.26
C PRO A 43 15.80 26.34 7.15
N TYR A 44 16.06 25.03 6.94
CA TYR A 44 15.21 23.96 7.49
C TYR A 44 15.14 23.89 9.03
N LEU A 45 16.03 24.54 9.77
CA LEU A 45 16.03 24.56 11.24
C LEU A 45 15.29 25.74 11.88
N ALA A 46 14.67 26.61 11.08
CA ALA A 46 14.05 27.87 11.52
C ALA A 46 12.88 27.72 12.52
N GLU A 47 12.19 26.56 12.59
CA GLU A 47 11.18 26.33 13.64
C GLU A 47 11.84 26.15 15.03
N LYS A 48 11.99 27.28 15.74
CA LYS A 48 12.38 27.35 17.16
C LYS A 48 11.37 26.55 18.01
N CYS A 49 11.76 25.35 18.46
CA CYS A 49 10.98 24.53 19.38
C CYS A 49 10.74 25.30 20.69
N SER A 50 9.49 25.68 20.93
CA SER A 50 9.08 26.55 22.05
C SER A 50 7.91 25.91 22.84
N PRO A 51 7.56 26.43 24.03
CA PRO A 51 6.37 25.96 24.76
C PRO A 51 5.07 26.04 23.96
N LYS A 52 4.93 27.05 23.09
CA LYS A 52 3.76 27.26 22.21
C LYS A 52 3.83 26.48 20.87
N LYS A 53 4.99 25.90 20.53
CA LYS A 53 5.23 25.25 19.23
C LYS A 53 6.33 24.20 19.37
N ARG A 54 5.95 22.99 19.80
CA ARG A 54 6.86 21.85 19.96
C ARG A 54 7.10 21.15 18.63
N CYS A 55 8.32 20.70 18.36
CA CYS A 55 8.66 19.96 17.13
C CYS A 55 8.50 18.43 17.25
N ASN A 56 8.15 17.93 18.44
CA ASN A 56 7.76 16.56 18.77
C ASN A 56 8.65 15.40 18.25
N SER A 57 9.91 15.70 17.96
CA SER A 57 10.94 14.71 17.66
C SER A 57 11.54 14.11 18.94
N GLY A 58 11.80 12.80 18.93
CA GLY A 58 12.60 12.14 19.98
C GLY A 58 14.04 12.65 20.05
N LEU A 59 14.55 13.23 18.96
CA LEU A 59 15.86 13.86 18.89
C LEU A 59 15.89 15.28 19.50
N CYS A 60 14.76 15.84 19.94
CA CYS A 60 14.72 17.19 20.50
C CYS A 60 14.77 17.17 22.04
N PRO A 61 15.81 17.73 22.69
CA PRO A 61 15.93 17.75 24.15
C PRO A 61 14.73 18.41 24.84
N LEU A 62 14.27 19.55 24.32
CA LEU A 62 13.10 20.27 24.85
C LEU A 62 11.79 19.47 24.75
N CYS A 63 11.65 18.57 23.78
CA CYS A 63 10.46 17.73 23.63
C CYS A 63 10.53 16.48 24.53
N ILE A 64 11.71 15.85 24.64
CA ILE A 64 11.89 14.73 25.59
C ILE A 64 11.83 15.19 27.04
N ARG A 65 12.34 16.38 27.38
CA ARG A 65 12.13 16.97 28.71
C ARG A 65 10.64 17.14 29.01
N ALA A 66 9.86 17.69 28.08
CA ALA A 66 8.41 17.81 28.24
C ALA A 66 7.73 16.44 28.43
N LEU A 67 8.13 15.42 27.66
CA LEU A 67 7.64 14.04 27.80
C LEU A 67 7.98 13.43 29.16
N ARG A 68 9.22 13.57 29.64
CA ARG A 68 9.66 13.09 30.97
C ARG A 68 8.87 13.75 32.10
N VAL A 69 8.59 15.05 32.00
CA VAL A 69 7.78 15.75 33.00
C VAL A 69 6.33 15.25 32.99
N ARG A 70 5.70 15.09 31.81
CA ARG A 70 4.36 14.50 31.70
C ARG A 70 4.30 13.05 32.23
N LEU A 71 5.37 12.27 32.05
CA LEU A 71 5.49 10.92 32.61
C LEU A 71 5.50 10.97 34.14
N VAL A 72 6.37 11.80 34.74
CA VAL A 72 6.46 11.94 36.19
C VAL A 72 5.15 12.46 36.80
N GLU A 73 4.52 13.46 36.16
CA GLU A 73 3.22 13.97 36.60
C GLU A 73 2.13 12.89 36.59
N PHE A 74 2.16 11.93 35.66
CA PHE A 74 1.27 10.77 35.62
C PHE A 74 1.61 9.70 36.68
N LEU A 75 2.90 9.34 36.84
CA LEU A 75 3.33 8.34 37.80
C LEU A 75 3.01 8.73 39.26
N ASP A 76 3.05 10.04 39.56
CA ASP A 76 2.61 10.64 40.82
C ASP A 76 1.08 10.60 41.00
N GLN A 77 0.32 11.03 39.99
CA GLN A 77 -1.15 11.07 40.01
C GLN A 77 -1.77 9.68 40.23
N GLU A 78 -1.27 8.66 39.52
CA GLU A 78 -1.71 7.27 39.65
C GLU A 78 -1.06 6.55 40.87
N ARG A 79 -0.17 7.23 41.61
CA ARG A 79 0.54 6.72 42.81
C ARG A 79 1.26 5.39 42.56
N LEU A 80 1.91 5.27 41.40
CA LEU A 80 2.52 4.00 40.98
C LEU A 80 3.82 3.67 41.74
N ASP A 81 4.36 4.63 42.49
CA ASP A 81 5.48 4.46 43.43
C ASP A 81 5.22 3.41 44.52
N LYS A 82 3.94 3.14 44.81
CA LYS A 82 3.50 2.14 45.78
C LYS A 82 3.74 0.68 45.36
N HIS A 83 3.87 0.40 44.06
CA HIS A 83 4.07 -0.96 43.58
C HIS A 83 5.55 -1.33 43.61
N GLN A 84 5.89 -2.61 43.80
CA GLN A 84 7.26 -3.03 43.56
C GLN A 84 7.59 -2.89 42.07
N TRP A 85 8.69 -2.21 41.78
CA TRP A 85 9.24 -2.05 40.43
C TRP A 85 10.61 -2.72 40.32
N PHE A 86 10.91 -3.21 39.11
CA PHE A 86 12.21 -3.72 38.71
C PHE A 86 12.72 -2.92 37.51
N PHE A 87 13.95 -2.41 37.61
CA PHE A 87 14.66 -1.78 36.52
C PHE A 87 15.44 -2.83 35.73
N VAL A 88 15.11 -2.99 34.45
CA VAL A 88 15.70 -4.01 33.57
C VAL A 88 16.60 -3.34 32.54
N THR A 89 17.85 -3.78 32.49
CA THR A 89 18.80 -3.44 31.42
C THR A 89 19.09 -4.66 30.56
N ALA A 90 19.02 -4.55 29.23
CA ALA A 90 19.34 -5.65 28.33
C ALA A 90 20.19 -5.22 27.11
N TYR A 91 21.28 -5.97 26.88
CA TYR A 91 22.20 -5.90 25.76
C TYR A 91 21.96 -7.08 24.80
N MET A 92 21.67 -6.75 23.55
CA MET A 92 21.23 -7.70 22.53
C MET A 92 22.32 -7.92 21.48
N ARG A 93 22.56 -9.17 21.10
CA ARG A 93 23.55 -9.52 20.07
C ARG A 93 23.24 -8.82 18.75
N GLY A 94 24.27 -8.28 18.10
CA GLY A 94 24.15 -7.62 16.80
C GLY A 94 23.44 -6.26 16.80
N TRP A 95 22.95 -5.75 17.95
CA TRP A 95 22.35 -4.42 18.04
C TRP A 95 23.39 -3.30 18.10
N THR A 96 24.64 -3.61 18.44
CA THR A 96 25.76 -2.67 18.42
C THR A 96 26.10 -2.25 16.99
N LYS A 97 25.82 -0.99 16.65
CA LYS A 97 26.20 -0.38 15.36
C LYS A 97 27.69 -0.08 15.36
N LYS A 98 28.40 -0.47 14.31
CA LYS A 98 29.82 -0.12 14.12
C LYS A 98 29.98 1.40 13.89
N PRO A 99 31.15 2.00 14.17
CA PRO A 99 31.49 3.33 13.63
C PRO A 99 31.32 3.34 12.11
N GLY A 100 30.84 4.45 11.54
CA GLY A 100 30.47 4.58 10.12
C GLY A 100 29.12 3.95 9.73
N ASP A 101 28.55 3.02 10.52
CA ASP A 101 27.20 2.50 10.24
C ASP A 101 26.16 3.57 10.60
N VAL A 102 25.55 4.21 9.59
CA VAL A 102 24.50 5.23 9.74
C VAL A 102 23.07 4.68 9.66
N ARG A 103 22.87 3.35 9.60
CA ARG A 103 21.53 2.75 9.46
C ARG A 103 20.73 2.96 10.75
N ALA A 104 19.52 3.51 10.63
CA ALA A 104 18.60 3.69 11.75
C ALA A 104 18.31 2.37 12.51
N PHE A 105 17.91 2.52 13.77
CA PHE A 105 17.30 1.48 14.59
C PHE A 105 15.76 1.54 14.41
N GLY A 106 15.12 0.38 14.28
CA GLY A 106 13.68 0.29 14.02
C GLY A 106 12.80 0.82 15.17
N GLN A 107 11.49 0.93 14.92
CA GLN A 107 10.56 1.29 16.00
C GLN A 107 10.52 0.19 17.07
N LEU A 108 10.62 0.60 18.34
CA LEU A 108 10.83 -0.35 19.43
C LEU A 108 9.58 -1.23 19.69
N GLY A 109 8.39 -0.63 19.62
CA GLY A 109 7.10 -1.31 19.84
C GLY A 109 6.67 -2.28 18.73
N SER A 110 7.35 -2.28 17.58
CA SER A 110 7.16 -3.29 16.53
C SER A 110 8.27 -4.35 16.49
N HIS A 111 9.33 -4.20 17.27
CA HIS A 111 10.50 -5.07 17.20
C HIS A 111 10.19 -6.50 17.71
N PRO A 112 10.40 -7.58 16.92
CA PRO A 112 9.95 -8.93 17.25
C PRO A 112 10.44 -9.46 18.61
N ALA A 113 11.71 -9.21 18.96
CA ALA A 113 12.26 -9.63 20.26
C ALA A 113 11.57 -8.96 21.46
N ILE A 114 11.09 -7.72 21.32
CA ILE A 114 10.35 -7.01 22.37
C ILE A 114 8.92 -7.53 22.47
N LYS A 115 8.27 -7.76 21.32
CA LYS A 115 6.95 -8.39 21.24
C LYS A 115 6.94 -9.76 21.93
N ALA A 116 7.94 -10.59 21.64
CA ALA A 116 8.10 -11.90 22.26
C ALA A 116 8.42 -11.81 23.77
N PHE A 117 9.16 -10.80 24.23
CA PHE A 117 9.43 -10.58 25.66
C PHE A 117 8.17 -10.19 26.43
N ILE A 118 7.40 -9.21 25.94
CA ILE A 118 6.14 -8.76 26.56
C ILE A 118 5.09 -9.88 26.53
N GLN A 119 4.99 -10.64 25.44
CA GLN A 119 4.14 -11.83 25.37
C GLN A 119 4.54 -12.91 26.40
N ARG A 120 5.84 -13.08 26.70
CA ARG A 120 6.28 -14.01 27.76
C ARG A 120 5.95 -13.50 29.16
N LEU A 121 6.01 -12.19 29.42
CA LEU A 121 5.59 -11.60 30.70
C LEU A 121 4.06 -11.73 30.93
N HIS A 122 3.24 -11.50 29.89
CA HIS A 122 1.78 -11.68 29.98
C HIS A 122 1.36 -13.15 30.14
N ARG A 123 2.15 -14.12 29.65
CA ARG A 123 1.91 -15.56 29.88
C ARG A 123 2.23 -16.02 31.31
N VAL A 124 2.79 -15.16 32.15
CA VAL A 124 2.91 -15.43 33.59
C VAL A 124 1.61 -15.02 34.27
N THR A 125 0.80 -16.02 34.66
CA THR A 125 -0.44 -15.82 35.41
C THR A 125 -0.12 -15.49 36.87
N VAL A 126 -0.46 -14.28 37.30
CA VAL A 126 -0.45 -13.79 38.69
C VAL A 126 -1.59 -12.78 38.85
N PRO A 127 -2.06 -12.46 40.08
CA PRO A 127 -3.17 -11.53 40.29
C PRO A 127 -2.90 -10.10 39.81
N GLU A 128 -1.64 -9.67 39.82
CA GLU A 128 -1.25 -8.31 39.50
C GLU A 128 -1.22 -8.04 37.99
N PRO A 129 -1.75 -6.90 37.51
CA PRO A 129 -1.65 -6.52 36.10
C PRO A 129 -0.20 -6.21 35.74
N LEU A 130 0.26 -6.65 34.55
CA LEU A 130 1.59 -6.29 34.06
C LEU A 130 1.63 -4.80 33.71
N MET A 131 2.38 -4.03 34.48
CA MET A 131 2.77 -2.67 34.12
C MET A 131 4.20 -2.67 33.61
N LEU A 132 4.42 -2.03 32.46
CA LEU A 132 5.74 -1.89 31.85
C LEU A 132 5.83 -0.54 31.13
N PHE A 133 6.96 0.14 31.27
CA PHE A 133 7.36 1.21 30.37
C PHE A 133 8.87 1.19 30.16
N GLY A 134 9.33 1.64 28.99
CA GLY A 134 10.76 1.73 28.73
C GLY A 134 11.10 2.27 27.36
N ALA A 135 12.40 2.40 27.11
CA ALA A 135 12.93 2.89 25.85
C ALA A 135 14.22 2.16 25.45
N ILE A 136 14.72 2.54 24.27
CA ILE A 136 16.05 2.15 23.79
C ILE A 136 17.01 3.34 23.87
N GLU A 137 18.18 3.10 24.44
CA GLU A 137 19.32 4.02 24.45
C GLU A 137 20.38 3.55 23.45
N THR A 138 21.12 4.50 22.89
CA THR A 138 22.46 4.25 22.35
C THR A 138 23.41 5.34 22.81
N VAL A 139 24.71 5.09 22.81
CA VAL A 139 25.76 6.05 23.17
C VAL A 139 27.01 5.73 22.38
N TRP A 140 27.84 6.73 22.07
CA TRP A 140 29.13 6.48 21.42
C TRP A 140 30.11 5.93 22.45
N ARG A 141 30.66 4.74 22.21
CA ARG A 141 31.75 4.17 23.03
C ARG A 141 33.08 4.28 22.27
N ALA A 142 34.10 4.72 23.00
CA ALA A 142 35.49 4.65 22.59
C ALA A 142 36.33 4.08 23.74
N ASN A 143 37.43 3.40 23.43
CA ASN A 143 38.46 3.03 24.40
C ASN A 143 39.81 3.55 23.92
N ASP A 144 40.57 4.21 24.80
CA ASP A 144 41.82 4.89 24.44
C ASP A 144 41.65 5.81 23.21
N ASN A 145 40.54 6.56 23.21
CA ASN A 145 40.00 7.37 22.11
C ASN A 145 39.66 6.63 20.80
N LYS A 146 39.97 5.35 20.63
CA LYS A 146 39.59 4.53 19.47
C LYS A 146 38.10 4.15 19.55
N PRO A 147 37.25 4.46 18.54
CA PRO A 147 35.83 4.10 18.57
C PRO A 147 35.61 2.58 18.62
N THR A 148 34.87 2.11 19.64
CA THR A 148 34.53 0.68 19.80
C THR A 148 33.10 0.38 19.33
N GLY A 149 32.23 1.39 19.22
CA GLY A 149 30.93 1.30 18.56
C GLY A 149 29.82 2.04 19.28
N LYS A 150 28.60 1.89 18.77
CA LYS A 150 27.37 2.47 19.30
C LYS A 150 26.43 1.33 19.71
N PRO A 151 26.58 0.76 20.92
CA PRO A 151 25.65 -0.24 21.43
C PRO A 151 24.24 0.34 21.52
N PHE A 152 23.25 -0.46 21.17
CA PHE A 152 21.84 -0.18 21.43
C PHE A 152 21.39 -1.13 22.54
N HIS A 153 20.93 -0.57 23.66
CA HIS A 153 20.51 -1.34 24.82
C HIS A 153 19.19 -0.82 25.39
N LEU A 154 18.48 -1.71 26.07
CA LEU A 154 17.12 -1.49 26.54
C LEU A 154 17.12 -1.07 28.01
N HIS A 155 16.22 -0.16 28.37
CA HIS A 155 15.91 0.18 29.76
C HIS A 155 14.39 0.13 29.97
N PHE A 156 13.92 -0.80 30.80
CA PHE A 156 12.52 -0.92 31.21
C PHE A 156 12.35 -0.74 32.71
N MET A 157 11.23 -0.17 33.10
CA MET A 157 10.60 -0.34 34.41
C MET A 157 9.49 -1.39 34.25
N ILE A 158 9.48 -2.41 35.11
CA ILE A 158 8.48 -3.48 35.11
C ILE A 158 7.91 -3.67 36.51
N SER A 159 6.59 -3.84 36.62
CA SER A 159 5.86 -4.09 37.87
C SER A 159 4.75 -5.12 37.66
N GLY A 160 4.28 -5.71 38.75
CA GLY A 160 3.32 -6.82 38.76
C GLY A 160 3.92 -8.19 38.44
N ARG A 161 5.25 -8.33 38.39
CA ARG A 161 5.97 -9.61 38.12
C ARG A 161 7.24 -9.68 38.96
N SER A 162 7.58 -10.85 39.49
CA SER A 162 8.77 -11.03 40.33
C SER A 162 10.07 -11.04 39.53
N GLU A 163 11.19 -10.82 40.23
CA GLU A 163 12.53 -10.77 39.61
C GLU A 163 12.84 -12.03 38.78
N ASP A 164 12.51 -13.22 39.30
CA ASP A 164 12.72 -14.48 38.58
C ASP A 164 11.77 -14.68 37.40
N GLN A 165 10.53 -14.20 37.48
CA GLN A 165 9.60 -14.20 36.35
C GLN A 165 10.13 -13.31 35.22
N ILE A 166 10.67 -12.14 35.55
CA ILE A 166 11.31 -11.21 34.62
C ILE A 166 12.59 -11.83 34.03
N LYS A 167 13.49 -12.36 34.87
CA LYS A 167 14.71 -13.08 34.45
C LYS A 167 14.38 -14.26 33.53
N LYS A 168 13.33 -15.03 33.82
CA LYS A 168 12.82 -16.16 33.01
C LYS A 168 12.29 -15.69 31.66
N ALA A 169 11.44 -14.65 31.63
CA ALA A 169 10.97 -14.05 30.38
C ALA A 169 12.11 -13.46 29.53
N ALA A 170 13.16 -12.94 30.18
CA ALA A 170 14.37 -12.41 29.54
C ALA A 170 15.39 -13.49 29.13
N ARG A 171 15.11 -14.79 29.31
CA ARG A 171 15.93 -15.88 28.73
C ARG A 171 15.77 -15.96 27.20
N GLY A 172 14.59 -15.63 26.67
CA GLY A 172 14.31 -15.57 25.23
C GLY A 172 14.77 -14.27 24.56
N PHE A 173 15.90 -13.71 24.99
CA PHE A 173 16.63 -12.64 24.32
C PHE A 173 17.92 -13.22 23.75
N ASP A 174 18.29 -12.87 22.52
CA ASP A 174 19.65 -13.14 22.01
C ASP A 174 20.62 -12.15 22.66
N ARG A 175 21.32 -12.64 23.69
CA ARG A 175 22.16 -11.86 24.60
C ARG A 175 23.53 -11.59 23.99
N ASP A 176 24.01 -10.36 24.12
CA ASP A 176 25.38 -10.01 23.69
C ASP A 176 26.41 -10.62 24.65
N THR A 177 27.07 -11.71 24.23
CA THR A 177 28.11 -12.40 25.01
C THR A 177 29.41 -11.62 25.17
N LEU A 178 29.54 -10.43 24.56
CA LEU A 178 30.66 -9.51 24.78
C LEU A 178 30.47 -8.61 26.02
N VAL A 179 29.36 -8.75 26.75
CA VAL A 179 29.06 -8.00 27.98
C VAL A 179 28.92 -8.97 29.16
N GLN A 180 29.67 -8.74 30.24
CA GLN A 180 29.70 -9.57 31.46
C GLN A 180 28.31 -9.84 32.06
N THR A 181 27.39 -8.88 31.97
CA THR A 181 26.01 -9.00 32.44
C THR A 181 25.07 -8.51 31.33
N PRO A 182 24.68 -9.37 30.37
CA PRO A 182 23.93 -8.94 29.19
C PRO A 182 22.45 -8.71 29.47
N VAL A 183 21.91 -9.25 30.57
CA VAL A 183 20.63 -8.84 31.14
C VAL A 183 20.83 -8.63 32.64
N ARG A 184 20.46 -7.44 33.13
CA ARG A 184 20.42 -7.11 34.55
C ARG A 184 18.98 -6.75 34.93
N VAL A 185 18.54 -7.20 36.10
CA VAL A 185 17.23 -6.90 36.68
C VAL A 185 17.51 -6.47 38.10
N ASP A 186 17.26 -5.21 38.41
CA ASP A 186 17.53 -4.61 39.71
C ASP A 186 16.18 -4.25 40.37
N PRO A 187 15.91 -4.60 41.64
CA PRO A 187 14.77 -4.03 42.35
C PRO A 187 14.98 -2.52 42.52
N VAL A 188 13.95 -1.73 42.20
CA VAL A 188 13.92 -0.31 42.51
C VAL A 188 13.63 -0.17 44.01
N LYS A 189 14.39 0.69 44.69
CA LYS A 189 14.18 0.97 46.12
C LYS A 189 12.81 1.62 46.35
N ALA A 190 12.20 1.31 47.49
CA ALA A 190 10.97 1.96 47.92
C ALA A 190 11.22 3.44 48.24
N GLY A 191 10.35 4.31 47.73
CA GLY A 191 10.42 5.76 47.93
C GLY A 191 10.34 6.54 46.61
N TRP A 192 9.71 7.72 46.66
CA TRP A 192 9.44 8.52 45.48
C TRP A 192 10.69 8.88 44.67
N GLU A 193 11.82 9.17 45.33
CA GLU A 193 13.02 9.68 44.66
C GLU A 193 13.73 8.64 43.79
N ASP A 194 14.03 7.46 44.34
CA ASP A 194 14.61 6.34 43.59
C ASP A 194 13.67 5.87 42.47
N PHE A 195 12.35 5.82 42.74
CA PHE A 195 11.35 5.48 41.73
C PHE A 195 11.29 6.49 40.57
N ARG A 196 11.18 7.78 40.89
CA ARG A 196 11.23 8.90 39.93
C ARG A 196 12.50 8.85 39.09
N ASP A 197 13.65 8.66 39.71
CA ASP A 197 14.92 8.76 39.00
C ASP A 197 15.18 7.52 38.13
N ALA A 198 14.84 6.31 38.59
CA ALA A 198 14.81 5.11 37.76
C ALA A 198 13.82 5.25 36.58
N ALA A 199 12.60 5.73 36.84
CA ALA A 199 11.57 5.95 35.83
C ALA A 199 12.03 6.94 34.76
N THR A 200 12.49 8.13 35.15
CA THR A 200 12.90 9.14 34.16
C THR A 200 14.20 8.77 33.43
N TYR A 201 15.07 7.96 34.04
CA TYR A 201 16.28 7.45 33.39
C TYR A 201 15.95 6.53 32.19
N THR A 202 14.80 5.83 32.19
CA THR A 202 14.36 5.08 30.99
C THR A 202 14.11 5.98 29.77
N VAL A 203 13.78 7.27 29.94
CA VAL A 203 13.40 8.20 28.85
C VAL A 203 14.39 9.38 28.68
N LYS A 204 15.64 9.23 29.13
CA LYS A 204 16.71 10.25 28.98
C LYS A 204 17.14 10.51 27.53
N GLN A 205 17.91 11.59 27.31
CA GLN A 205 18.49 11.89 25.98
C GLN A 205 19.84 11.16 25.73
N PRO A 206 19.99 10.40 24.62
CA PRO A 206 21.12 9.50 24.35
C PRO A 206 22.39 10.12 23.70
N PHE A 207 22.46 11.42 23.43
CA PHE A 207 23.58 12.03 22.67
C PHE A 207 24.90 12.18 23.47
N TRP A 208 25.44 11.09 23.99
CA TRP A 208 26.64 11.08 24.83
C TRP A 208 27.74 10.19 24.27
N LYS A 209 28.98 10.63 24.47
CA LYS A 209 30.18 9.84 24.31
C LYS A 209 30.67 9.37 25.67
N TYR A 210 31.04 8.10 25.75
CA TYR A 210 31.74 7.53 26.89
C TYR A 210 33.09 6.99 26.41
N SER A 211 34.15 7.67 26.84
CA SER A 211 35.53 7.23 26.65
C SER A 211 35.99 6.43 27.86
N TYR A 212 36.48 5.23 27.61
CA TYR A 212 37.20 4.40 28.55
C TYR A 212 38.71 4.56 28.30
N TYR A 213 39.53 4.18 29.28
CA TYR A 213 40.99 4.23 29.21
C TYR A 213 41.57 2.89 29.70
N GLY A 214 42.37 2.23 28.85
CA GLY A 214 42.82 0.85 29.03
C GLY A 214 41.67 -0.16 29.14
N LEU A 215 41.92 -1.32 29.74
CA LEU A 215 40.86 -2.26 30.12
C LEU A 215 40.13 -1.85 31.43
N GLY A 216 40.32 -0.61 31.89
CA GLY A 216 39.89 -0.15 33.22
C GLY A 216 38.47 0.44 33.26
N PRO A 217 37.83 0.48 34.46
CA PRO A 217 36.46 0.97 34.62
C PRO A 217 36.31 2.51 34.58
N ARG A 218 37.40 3.28 34.42
CA ARG A 218 37.38 4.76 34.43
C ARG A 218 36.71 5.33 33.16
N LYS A 219 35.41 5.56 33.27
CA LYS A 219 34.49 6.00 32.20
C LYS A 219 34.29 7.52 32.21
N LYS A 220 34.92 8.26 31.29
CA LYS A 220 34.72 9.72 31.12
C LYS A 220 33.52 10.00 30.20
N ARG A 221 32.53 10.73 30.70
CA ARG A 221 31.40 11.28 29.90
C ARG A 221 31.88 12.52 29.14
N GLN A 222 31.52 12.60 27.86
CA GLN A 222 31.86 13.70 26.94
C GLN A 222 30.66 13.96 26.02
N PHE A 223 30.56 15.16 25.45
CA PHE A 223 29.69 15.38 24.29
C PHE A 223 30.37 14.78 23.04
N PRO A 224 29.66 14.11 22.12
CA PRO A 224 30.26 13.56 20.91
C PRO A 224 30.67 14.67 19.95
N ASN A 225 31.70 14.44 19.12
CA ASN A 225 32.05 15.37 18.06
C ASN A 225 31.01 15.39 16.93
N ARG A 226 31.16 16.30 15.96
CA ARG A 226 30.23 16.49 14.83
C ARG A 226 29.86 15.19 14.09
N GLN A 227 30.85 14.35 13.77
CA GLN A 227 30.63 13.07 13.09
C GLN A 227 29.95 12.06 14.03
N GLU A 228 30.49 11.91 15.25
CA GLU A 228 29.99 10.95 16.25
C GLU A 228 28.52 11.22 16.59
N LEU A 229 28.15 12.50 16.69
CA LEU A 229 26.78 12.95 16.95
C LEU A 229 25.86 12.79 15.72
N GLY A 230 26.36 13.09 14.52
CA GLY A 230 25.63 12.82 13.28
C GLY A 230 25.29 11.34 13.13
N GLU A 231 26.26 10.46 13.38
CA GLU A 231 26.05 9.01 13.36
C GLU A 231 25.02 8.55 14.42
N LEU A 232 25.11 9.05 15.67
CA LEU A 232 24.11 8.76 16.71
C LEU A 232 22.69 9.22 16.30
N ILE A 233 22.57 10.41 15.71
CA ILE A 233 21.30 10.94 15.19
C ILE A 233 20.73 10.03 14.08
N CYS A 234 21.55 9.63 13.11
CA CYS A 234 21.14 8.72 12.04
C CYS A 234 20.77 7.33 12.56
N ASN A 235 21.54 6.78 13.51
CA ASN A 235 21.24 5.49 14.11
C ASN A 235 19.98 5.52 14.99
N LEU A 236 19.67 6.63 15.65
CA LEU A 236 18.40 6.77 16.37
C LEU A 236 17.22 6.91 15.41
N GLY A 237 17.36 7.66 14.31
CA GLY A 237 16.34 7.76 13.26
C GLY A 237 15.20 8.74 13.54
N PRO A 238 14.26 8.90 12.58
CA PRO A 238 13.25 9.97 12.55
C PRO A 238 12.05 9.75 13.48
N HIS A 239 12.27 9.21 14.69
CA HIS A 239 11.18 8.92 15.62
C HIS A 239 10.55 10.19 16.20
N GLY A 240 9.23 10.20 16.30
CA GLY A 240 8.51 11.12 17.19
C GLY A 240 8.88 10.86 18.67
N THR A 241 8.56 11.79 19.57
CA THR A 241 8.91 11.75 21.00
C THR A 241 8.67 10.40 21.67
N ALA A 242 7.53 9.77 21.39
CA ALA A 242 7.14 8.49 21.97
C ALA A 242 7.44 7.26 21.06
N GLY A 243 7.97 7.44 19.85
CA GLY A 243 8.28 6.33 18.92
C GLY A 243 9.46 5.45 19.33
N ARG A 244 10.28 5.92 20.29
CA ARG A 244 11.35 5.15 20.94
C ARG A 244 10.85 4.38 22.19
N LEU A 245 9.58 4.52 22.56
CA LEU A 245 9.03 3.98 23.81
C LEU A 245 8.19 2.72 23.57
N VAL A 246 8.14 1.89 24.60
CA VAL A 246 7.27 0.70 24.69
C VAL A 246 6.59 0.68 26.05
N PHE A 247 5.37 0.16 26.08
CA PHE A 247 4.50 0.10 27.24
C PHE A 247 3.86 -1.30 27.37
N ALA A 248 3.28 -1.57 28.54
CA ALA A 248 2.18 -2.51 28.77
C ALA A 248 1.41 -2.05 30.02
N GLY A 249 0.10 -2.28 30.09
CA GLY A 249 -0.77 -1.77 31.17
C GLY A 249 -1.01 -0.25 31.18
N MET A 250 -0.33 0.49 30.31
CA MET A 250 -0.48 1.93 30.11
C MET A 250 -0.34 2.31 28.63
N GLN A 251 -0.75 3.52 28.28
CA GLN A 251 -0.66 4.10 26.94
C GLN A 251 -0.24 5.57 26.98
N TYR A 252 0.22 6.09 25.84
CA TYR A 252 0.44 7.52 25.62
C TYR A 252 -0.36 7.96 24.40
N LYS A 253 -1.35 8.83 24.62
CA LYS A 253 -2.33 9.29 23.61
C LYS A 253 -2.67 10.77 23.85
N HIS A 254 -2.91 11.52 22.77
CA HIS A 254 -3.24 12.96 22.82
C HIS A 254 -2.32 13.80 23.75
N GLY A 255 -1.03 13.45 23.78
CA GLY A 255 -0.03 14.09 24.61
C GLY A 255 -0.02 13.70 26.09
N ARG A 256 -0.88 12.80 26.56
CA ARG A 256 -0.99 12.37 27.97
C ARG A 256 -0.65 10.89 28.13
N PHE A 257 -0.27 10.50 29.35
CA PHE A 257 -0.19 9.11 29.77
C PHE A 257 -1.50 8.71 30.46
N GLU A 258 -1.93 7.47 30.25
CA GLU A 258 -3.18 6.90 30.78
C GLU A 258 -2.94 5.42 31.10
N LEU A 259 -3.52 4.90 32.19
CA LEU A 259 -3.59 3.44 32.42
C LEU A 259 -4.51 2.78 31.38
N THR A 260 -4.28 1.50 31.06
CA THR A 260 -5.16 0.76 30.14
C THR A 260 -5.23 -0.73 30.43
N SER A 261 -6.45 -1.27 30.41
CA SER A 261 -6.72 -2.72 30.39
C SER A 261 -6.30 -3.40 29.08
N ASN A 262 -5.90 -2.63 28.05
CA ASN A 262 -5.50 -3.19 26.76
C ASN A 262 -4.11 -3.83 26.81
N VAL A 263 -4.11 -5.12 27.13
CA VAL A 263 -2.98 -6.08 27.17
C VAL A 263 -2.13 -6.14 25.88
N LYS A 264 -2.55 -5.48 24.79
CA LYS A 264 -1.84 -5.43 23.49
C LYS A 264 -1.17 -4.07 23.20
N SER A 265 -1.27 -3.09 24.10
CA SER A 265 -0.69 -1.74 23.93
C SER A 265 0.83 -1.73 24.08
N MET A 266 1.58 -1.89 22.98
CA MET A 266 3.07 -1.84 22.98
C MET A 266 3.69 -0.59 22.34
N SER A 267 2.89 0.38 21.89
CA SER A 267 3.42 1.61 21.24
C SER A 267 2.46 2.78 21.44
N ALA A 268 3.02 3.98 21.63
CA ALA A 268 2.26 5.21 21.69
C ALA A 268 1.67 5.54 20.31
N LYS A 269 0.34 5.51 20.19
CA LYS A 269 -0.38 5.87 18.95
C LYS A 269 -0.82 7.33 18.99
N SER A 270 -0.07 8.21 18.33
CA SER A 270 -0.59 9.52 17.92
C SER A 270 -1.62 9.34 16.80
N GLN A 271 -2.88 9.69 17.07
CA GLN A 271 -3.91 9.89 16.06
C GLN A 271 -4.24 11.39 15.97
N VAL A 272 -4.40 11.90 14.75
CA VAL A 272 -5.60 12.57 14.20
C VAL A 272 -5.24 13.14 12.81
N GLU A 273 -6.16 13.00 11.85
CA GLU A 273 -6.15 13.75 10.59
C GLU A 273 -7.14 14.94 10.70
N ASP A 274 -6.65 16.18 10.82
CA ASP A 274 -7.42 17.38 10.44
C ASP A 274 -6.49 18.58 10.14
N GLY A 275 -7.04 19.61 9.49
CA GLY A 275 -6.32 20.78 8.98
C GLY A 275 -6.26 21.99 9.93
N SER A 276 -6.18 21.78 11.24
CA SER A 276 -6.18 22.85 12.25
C SER A 276 -4.86 23.64 12.33
N ASN A 277 -4.95 24.97 12.35
CA ASN A 277 -3.82 25.90 12.54
C ASN A 277 -3.57 26.30 14.02
N ASN A 278 -4.14 25.56 14.98
CA ASN A 278 -4.05 25.86 16.41
C ASN A 278 -2.71 25.38 17.00
N PRO A 279 -1.99 26.17 17.82
CA PRO A 279 -0.72 25.76 18.44
C PRO A 279 -0.80 24.53 19.36
N ALA A 280 -1.99 24.13 19.82
CA ALA A 280 -2.19 22.85 20.51
C ALA A 280 -1.90 21.64 19.60
N ASP A 281 -2.13 21.78 18.30
CA ASP A 281 -2.06 20.71 17.30
C ASP A 281 -0.65 20.46 16.74
N ALA A 282 0.38 20.95 17.45
CA ALA A 282 1.77 20.63 17.18
C ALA A 282 2.05 19.10 17.19
N GLU A 283 1.23 18.30 17.89
CA GLU A 283 1.30 16.83 17.91
C GLU A 283 0.57 16.14 16.72
N LYS A 284 -0.19 16.87 15.88
CA LYS A 284 -0.74 16.36 14.60
C LYS A 284 0.29 16.35 13.45
N ARG A 285 1.40 17.07 13.59
CA ARG A 285 2.49 17.05 12.60
C ARG A 285 3.20 15.70 12.70
N PRO A 286 3.35 14.91 11.60
CA PRO A 286 4.26 13.78 11.58
C PRO A 286 5.68 14.25 11.95
N PRO A 287 6.57 13.39 12.48
CA PRO A 287 7.91 13.80 12.94
C PRO A 287 8.55 14.73 11.91
N ASN A 288 8.70 16.00 12.32
CA ASN A 288 8.59 17.18 11.44
C ASN A 288 9.42 16.96 10.16
N GLU A 289 8.92 17.30 8.97
CA GLU A 289 9.57 16.94 7.69
C GLU A 289 11.05 17.34 7.64
N VAL A 290 11.35 18.50 8.23
CA VAL A 290 12.64 18.97 8.75
C VAL A 290 13.59 17.88 9.26
N VAL A 291 13.15 17.00 10.18
CA VAL A 291 13.95 15.98 10.87
C VAL A 291 14.29 14.80 9.95
N ALA A 292 13.36 14.39 9.09
CA ALA A 292 13.65 13.39 8.06
C ALA A 292 14.68 13.93 7.06
N ASN A 293 14.49 15.18 6.63
CA ASN A 293 15.42 15.90 5.74
C ASN A 293 16.79 16.12 6.42
N LEU A 294 16.81 16.46 7.71
CA LEU A 294 18.01 16.64 8.53
C LEU A 294 18.83 15.35 8.62
N ILE A 295 18.17 14.22 8.91
CA ILE A 295 18.82 12.90 8.91
C ILE A 295 19.33 12.56 7.51
N GLY A 296 18.56 12.89 6.45
CA GLY A 296 19.01 12.76 5.06
C GLY A 296 20.28 13.55 4.75
N ALA A 297 20.33 14.83 5.14
CA ALA A 297 21.48 15.72 4.95
C ALA A 297 22.71 15.26 5.75
N ILE A 298 22.52 14.80 6.99
CA ILE A 298 23.58 14.20 7.81
C ILE A 298 24.10 12.91 7.15
N VAL A 299 23.22 12.00 6.71
CA VAL A 299 23.61 10.76 5.99
C VAL A 299 24.38 11.11 4.71
N ALA A 300 23.93 12.08 3.93
CA ALA A 300 24.61 12.51 2.71
C ALA A 300 26.02 13.07 3.00
N THR A 301 26.16 13.89 4.05
CA THR A 301 27.44 14.51 4.42
C THR A 301 28.43 13.52 5.01
N LEU A 302 27.96 12.59 5.85
CA LEU A 302 28.76 11.48 6.37
C LEU A 302 29.26 10.57 5.23
N ARG A 303 28.41 10.28 4.24
CA ARG A 303 28.79 9.49 3.04
C ARG A 303 29.76 10.24 2.12
N ALA A 304 29.66 11.56 2.04
CA ALA A 304 30.53 12.39 1.21
C ALA A 304 31.90 12.70 1.86
N GLY A 305 32.17 12.21 3.08
CA GLY A 305 33.41 12.49 3.81
C GLY A 305 33.58 13.95 4.26
N ASN A 306 32.61 14.83 4.01
CA ASN A 306 32.71 16.28 4.14
C ASN A 306 32.65 16.81 5.60
N CYS A 307 32.97 15.97 6.58
CA CYS A 307 33.08 16.34 7.99
C CYS A 307 34.41 17.06 8.27
N ARG A 308 34.58 18.28 7.74
CA ARG A 308 35.72 19.15 8.10
C ARG A 308 35.81 19.30 9.63
N PRO A 309 36.98 19.11 10.26
CA PRO A 309 37.16 19.42 11.67
C PRO A 309 37.04 20.93 11.87
N THR A 310 36.13 21.35 12.75
CA THR A 310 36.02 22.75 13.18
C THR A 310 36.95 23.01 14.37
N ARG A 311 37.43 24.26 14.47
CA ARG A 311 38.29 24.80 15.55
C ARG A 311 37.91 24.27 16.95
N PRO A 312 38.90 24.17 17.88
CA PRO A 312 38.61 23.84 19.28
C PRO A 312 37.59 24.84 19.84
N ALA A 313 36.61 24.32 20.58
CA ALA A 313 35.71 25.16 21.37
C ALA A 313 36.54 25.89 22.43
N THR A 314 36.31 27.20 22.59
CA THR A 314 36.90 27.99 23.67
C THR A 314 36.55 27.37 25.01
N ALA A 315 37.54 27.17 25.87
CA ALA A 315 37.36 26.53 27.17
C ALA A 315 36.63 27.48 28.14
N THR A 316 35.30 27.44 28.13
CA THR A 316 34.49 28.03 29.21
C THR A 316 34.58 27.10 30.42
N GLU A 317 35.32 27.51 31.43
CA GLU A 317 35.54 26.72 32.65
C GLU A 317 34.22 26.48 33.40
N MET A 318 33.85 25.21 33.58
CA MET A 318 32.98 24.82 34.69
C MET A 318 33.83 24.17 35.78
N ARG A 319 33.87 24.86 36.92
CA ARG A 319 34.72 24.62 38.09
C ARG A 319 34.76 23.15 38.48
N GLY A 320 35.98 22.62 38.66
CA GLY A 320 36.17 21.30 39.23
C GLY A 320 35.79 21.25 40.70
N VAL A 321 35.19 20.15 41.13
CA VAL A 321 35.24 19.72 42.54
C VAL A 321 36.43 18.77 42.65
N SER A 322 37.35 19.06 43.55
CA SER A 322 38.55 18.25 43.79
C SER A 322 38.21 16.88 44.37
N MET A 323 39.08 15.88 44.17
CA MET A 323 39.64 15.04 45.24
C MET A 323 40.75 14.12 44.69
N CYS A 324 41.95 14.33 45.20
CA CYS A 324 43.06 13.39 45.45
C CYS A 324 43.40 12.25 44.46
N THR A 325 44.64 12.30 43.96
CA THR A 325 45.47 11.13 43.60
C THR A 325 45.73 10.21 44.80
N PRO A 326 46.09 8.92 44.56
CA PRO A 326 47.50 8.56 44.77
C PRO A 326 48.16 7.74 43.64
N GLN A 327 49.49 7.81 43.64
CA GLN A 327 50.53 6.92 43.08
C GLN A 327 51.54 6.65 44.23
N PRO A 328 52.63 5.86 44.07
CA PRO A 328 53.08 4.98 42.99
C PRO A 328 52.88 3.50 43.45
N LYS A 329 53.73 2.46 43.31
CA LYS A 329 54.97 2.15 42.54
C LYS A 329 54.98 0.62 42.27
N GLY A 330 55.80 0.14 41.32
CA GLY A 330 56.14 -1.29 41.18
C GLY A 330 56.81 -1.60 39.84
N GLU A 331 58.08 -2.04 39.86
CA GLU A 331 58.88 -2.43 38.70
C GLU A 331 59.32 -3.90 38.86
N SER A 332 59.42 -4.69 37.77
CA SER A 332 60.36 -5.83 37.67
C SER A 332 60.38 -6.50 36.26
N ILE A 333 61.46 -6.25 35.51
CA ILE A 333 62.41 -7.22 34.88
C ILE A 333 61.90 -8.39 33.99
N MET A 334 62.62 -8.59 32.87
CA MET A 334 62.61 -9.76 31.95
C MET A 334 63.90 -10.61 32.13
N PRO A 335 63.96 -11.90 31.72
CA PRO A 335 64.53 -12.24 30.40
C PRO A 335 63.94 -13.50 29.70
N THR A 336 64.61 -13.92 28.61
CA THR A 336 64.18 -14.89 27.57
C THR A 336 64.97 -16.21 27.57
N GLN A 337 64.63 -17.10 26.61
CA GLN A 337 65.31 -18.32 26.08
C GLN A 337 64.58 -19.64 26.42
N GLY A 338 64.66 -20.71 25.62
CA GLY A 338 65.39 -20.93 24.35
C GLY A 338 64.68 -21.93 23.41
N ALA A 339 65.34 -22.37 22.33
CA ALA A 339 64.72 -23.18 21.26
C ALA A 339 65.45 -24.52 21.01
N LEU A 340 64.79 -25.47 20.33
CA LEU A 340 65.43 -26.62 19.67
C LEU A 340 64.52 -27.20 18.56
N GLN A 341 65.14 -27.72 17.50
CA GLN A 341 64.47 -28.14 16.26
C GLN A 341 65.30 -29.24 15.57
N LEU A 342 64.68 -30.33 15.10
CA LEU A 342 65.31 -31.36 14.25
C LEU A 342 64.29 -31.92 13.21
N PRO A 343 64.75 -32.53 12.09
CA PRO A 343 64.01 -32.53 10.82
C PRO A 343 63.20 -33.80 10.50
N TRP A 344 62.43 -33.75 9.41
CA TRP A 344 61.72 -34.87 8.77
C TRP A 344 62.04 -34.95 7.27
N ASN A 345 62.13 -36.16 6.71
CA ASN A 345 62.50 -36.41 5.31
C ASN A 345 61.34 -36.18 4.32
N GLU A 346 61.62 -35.50 3.21
CA GLU A 346 60.62 -35.08 2.21
C GLU A 346 60.12 -36.21 1.28
N THR A 347 60.94 -37.25 1.05
CA THR A 347 60.70 -38.27 0.01
C THR A 347 59.41 -39.08 0.18
N ARG A 348 58.83 -39.17 1.39
CA ARG A 348 57.61 -39.96 1.63
C ARG A 348 56.30 -39.21 1.35
N ALA A 349 56.35 -37.90 1.10
CA ALA A 349 55.16 -37.09 0.82
C ALA A 349 54.69 -37.18 -0.65
N ALA A 350 55.62 -37.36 -1.59
CA ALA A 350 55.35 -37.28 -3.03
C ALA A 350 54.51 -38.45 -3.58
N GLU A 351 54.67 -39.65 -3.04
CA GLU A 351 53.98 -40.86 -3.54
C GLU A 351 52.51 -40.91 -3.10
N ILE A 352 52.24 -40.53 -1.85
CA ILE A 352 50.88 -40.48 -1.28
C ILE A 352 49.99 -39.48 -2.05
N ALA A 353 50.59 -38.42 -2.59
CA ALA A 353 49.90 -37.40 -3.37
C ALA A 353 49.37 -37.91 -4.73
N LYS A 354 50.03 -38.89 -5.38
CA LYS A 354 49.61 -39.41 -6.69
C LYS A 354 48.48 -40.44 -6.60
N ALA A 355 48.34 -41.16 -5.48
CA ALA A 355 47.36 -42.24 -5.34
C ALA A 355 45.91 -41.78 -5.05
N ASN A 356 45.67 -40.51 -4.72
CA ASN A 356 44.38 -40.01 -4.21
C ASN A 356 43.59 -39.10 -5.18
N ALA A 357 43.82 -39.22 -6.49
CA ALA A 357 43.16 -38.42 -7.52
C ALA A 357 41.67 -38.76 -7.70
N LYS A 358 40.81 -38.25 -6.82
CA LYS A 358 39.33 -38.25 -6.99
C LYS A 358 38.89 -37.19 -8.02
N PRO A 359 37.70 -37.36 -8.66
CA PRO A 359 37.30 -36.54 -9.81
C PRO A 359 37.24 -35.04 -9.48
N SER A 360 37.73 -34.23 -10.42
CA SER A 360 38.11 -32.83 -10.21
C SER A 360 37.03 -31.95 -9.55
N ASP A 361 37.37 -31.35 -8.41
CA ASP A 361 36.54 -30.35 -7.69
C ASP A 361 36.30 -29.03 -8.47
N ALA A 362 36.89 -28.88 -9.66
CA ALA A 362 36.88 -27.67 -10.49
C ALA A 362 35.49 -27.18 -10.96
N ASN A 363 34.41 -27.93 -10.70
CA ASN A 363 33.03 -27.58 -11.07
C ASN A 363 32.02 -27.65 -9.90
N PHE A 364 32.47 -27.70 -8.63
CA PHE A 364 31.56 -27.81 -7.48
C PHE A 364 30.59 -26.61 -7.36
N LEU A 365 31.12 -25.38 -7.40
CA LEU A 365 30.37 -24.14 -7.21
C LEU A 365 30.47 -23.33 -8.50
N LYS A 366 29.33 -23.07 -9.16
CA LYS A 366 29.29 -22.41 -10.47
C LYS A 366 28.35 -21.21 -10.48
N LEU A 367 28.86 -20.05 -10.92
CA LEU A 367 28.01 -18.90 -11.24
C LEU A 367 27.13 -19.25 -12.45
N VAL A 368 25.81 -19.15 -12.29
CA VAL A 368 24.83 -19.38 -13.35
C VAL A 368 24.48 -18.08 -14.05
N ARG A 369 24.25 -17.03 -13.26
CA ARG A 369 23.78 -15.71 -13.69
C ARG A 369 23.97 -14.70 -12.56
N THR A 370 23.97 -13.42 -12.91
CA THR A 370 23.86 -12.31 -11.97
C THR A 370 22.47 -11.71 -12.08
N GLU A 371 21.67 -11.84 -11.04
CA GLU A 371 20.35 -11.23 -10.90
C GLU A 371 20.52 -9.78 -10.38
N VAL A 372 19.89 -8.80 -11.01
CA VAL A 372 20.02 -7.37 -10.68
C VAL A 372 18.65 -6.77 -10.41
N SER A 373 18.40 -6.32 -9.17
CA SER A 373 17.12 -5.74 -8.77
C SER A 373 16.89 -4.36 -9.40
N GLU A 374 15.81 -4.22 -10.16
CA GLU A 374 15.39 -2.97 -10.78
C GLU A 374 14.99 -1.91 -9.73
N SER A 375 14.46 -2.32 -8.59
CA SER A 375 14.05 -1.42 -7.49
C SER A 375 15.22 -0.89 -6.65
N THR A 376 16.35 -1.62 -6.57
CA THR A 376 17.43 -1.31 -5.62
C THR A 376 18.85 -1.25 -6.23
N GLY A 377 19.03 -1.61 -7.50
CA GLY A 377 20.35 -1.71 -8.15
C GLY A 377 21.26 -2.79 -7.56
N LYS A 378 20.77 -3.66 -6.68
CA LYS A 378 21.57 -4.70 -6.02
C LYS A 378 21.83 -5.87 -6.96
N HIS A 379 23.07 -6.33 -6.97
CA HIS A 379 23.50 -7.52 -7.68
C HIS A 379 23.50 -8.74 -6.74
N GLU A 380 22.80 -9.80 -7.12
CA GLU A 380 22.87 -11.13 -6.52
C GLU A 380 23.49 -12.12 -7.51
N CYS A 381 24.47 -12.90 -7.08
CA CYS A 381 25.05 -13.98 -7.87
C CYS A 381 24.26 -15.27 -7.60
N VAL A 382 23.69 -15.87 -8.64
CA VAL A 382 23.04 -17.19 -8.51
C VAL A 382 24.09 -18.27 -8.69
N LEU A 383 24.34 -19.00 -7.61
CA LEU A 383 25.31 -20.08 -7.55
C LEU A 383 24.58 -21.42 -7.63
N ARG A 384 25.12 -22.33 -8.45
CA ARG A 384 24.72 -23.73 -8.54
C ARG A 384 25.75 -24.60 -7.83
N PHE A 385 25.30 -25.52 -7.00
CA PHE A 385 26.14 -26.42 -6.20
C PHE A 385 25.46 -27.76 -5.93
N ARG A 386 26.24 -28.75 -5.48
CA ARG A 386 25.75 -30.09 -5.10
C ARG A 386 25.36 -30.15 -3.62
N THR A 387 24.28 -30.88 -3.34
CA THR A 387 23.80 -31.27 -2.01
C THR A 387 23.62 -32.79 -1.94
N ARG A 388 23.34 -33.35 -0.77
CA ARG A 388 23.02 -34.79 -0.63
C ARG A 388 21.73 -35.21 -1.37
N THR A 389 20.91 -34.26 -1.81
CA THR A 389 19.62 -34.49 -2.49
C THR A 389 19.63 -34.13 -3.98
N GLY A 390 20.76 -33.64 -4.52
CA GLY A 390 20.90 -33.33 -5.95
C GLY A 390 21.72 -32.07 -6.20
N VAL A 391 21.22 -31.23 -7.12
CA VAL A 391 21.84 -29.96 -7.51
C VAL A 391 20.87 -28.82 -7.20
N VAL A 392 21.34 -27.79 -6.50
CA VAL A 392 20.52 -26.67 -6.03
C VAL A 392 21.08 -25.35 -6.57
N GLU A 393 20.20 -24.39 -6.86
CA GLU A 393 20.57 -23.00 -7.13
C GLU A 393 20.14 -22.07 -5.99
N ALA A 394 21.02 -21.14 -5.60
CA ALA A 394 20.70 -20.09 -4.63
C ALA A 394 21.23 -18.74 -5.11
N ALA A 395 20.42 -17.69 -4.98
CA ALA A 395 20.95 -16.32 -5.02
C ALA A 395 21.74 -16.03 -3.73
N VAL A 396 22.82 -15.29 -3.91
CA VAL A 396 23.66 -14.74 -2.84
C VAL A 396 23.98 -13.28 -3.20
N PRO A 397 23.74 -12.30 -2.33
CA PRO A 397 24.15 -10.92 -2.60
C PRO A 397 25.65 -10.85 -2.94
N LYS A 398 26.05 -10.13 -4.00
CA LYS A 398 27.45 -10.11 -4.46
C LYS A 398 28.42 -9.62 -3.36
N SER A 399 27.94 -8.83 -2.40
CA SER A 399 28.67 -8.40 -1.21
C SER A 399 29.02 -9.53 -0.22
N GLU A 400 28.20 -10.58 -0.11
CA GLU A 400 28.44 -11.69 0.84
C GLU A 400 29.51 -12.65 0.33
N LEU A 401 29.74 -12.72 -0.99
CA LEU A 401 30.83 -13.52 -1.59
C LEU A 401 32.22 -13.12 -1.07
N ILE A 402 32.40 -11.86 -0.68
CA ILE A 402 33.64 -11.31 -0.12
C ILE A 402 34.00 -12.01 1.21
N SER A 403 33.01 -12.52 1.95
CA SER A 403 33.20 -13.20 3.23
C SER A 403 33.11 -14.71 3.06
N SER A 404 34.25 -15.40 3.02
CA SER A 404 34.32 -16.87 2.97
C SER A 404 33.42 -17.51 4.03
N HIS A 405 33.53 -17.07 5.30
CA HIS A 405 32.72 -17.60 6.39
C HIS A 405 31.20 -17.39 6.20
N ALA A 406 30.77 -16.22 5.70
CA ALA A 406 29.35 -15.97 5.46
C ALA A 406 28.82 -16.83 4.30
N LEU A 407 29.57 -16.94 3.21
CA LEU A 407 29.22 -17.77 2.07
C LEU A 407 29.20 -19.26 2.42
N ARG A 408 30.22 -19.75 3.13
CA ARG A 408 30.29 -21.13 3.65
C ARG A 408 29.05 -21.45 4.47
N LYS A 409 28.69 -20.58 5.43
CA LYS A 409 27.48 -20.76 6.24
C LYS A 409 26.21 -20.79 5.37
N LEU A 410 25.98 -19.78 4.53
CA LEU A 410 24.76 -19.67 3.72
C LEU A 410 24.56 -20.83 2.75
N LEU A 411 25.66 -21.46 2.29
CA LEU A 411 25.62 -22.66 1.46
C LEU A 411 25.40 -23.94 2.29
N ILE A 412 26.03 -24.08 3.46
CA ILE A 412 25.78 -25.18 4.40
C ILE A 412 24.34 -25.16 4.93
N ASP A 413 23.79 -23.99 5.25
CA ASP A 413 22.37 -23.77 5.60
C ASP A 413 21.40 -24.17 4.45
N LYS A 414 21.94 -24.44 3.25
CA LYS A 414 21.22 -24.95 2.06
C LYS A 414 21.66 -26.37 1.65
N GLY A 415 22.38 -27.08 2.52
CA GLY A 415 22.80 -28.47 2.33
C GLY A 415 24.00 -28.69 1.39
N ALA A 416 24.79 -27.64 1.11
CA ALA A 416 25.95 -27.74 0.20
C ALA A 416 27.09 -28.59 0.77
N MET A 417 27.65 -29.47 -0.05
CA MET A 417 28.80 -30.32 0.31
C MET A 417 30.12 -29.63 -0.09
N LEU A 418 30.67 -28.78 0.77
CA LEU A 418 31.80 -27.92 0.42
C LEU A 418 33.12 -28.72 0.21
N PRO A 419 33.85 -28.51 -0.92
CA PRO A 419 35.14 -29.13 -1.20
C PRO A 419 36.30 -28.39 -0.52
N GLN A 420 37.51 -28.95 -0.59
CA GLN A 420 38.72 -28.33 -0.04
C GLN A 420 39.09 -27.04 -0.80
N ASN A 421 38.94 -27.03 -2.12
CA ASN A 421 39.25 -25.87 -2.98
C ASN A 421 38.21 -24.72 -2.93
N PHE A 422 37.27 -24.74 -1.97
CA PHE A 422 36.13 -23.82 -1.90
C PHE A 422 36.50 -22.34 -2.10
N ASP A 423 37.56 -21.87 -1.46
CA ASP A 423 37.96 -20.46 -1.55
C ASP A 423 38.54 -20.08 -2.92
N GLN A 424 39.17 -21.01 -3.63
CA GLN A 424 39.58 -20.80 -5.03
C GLN A 424 38.35 -20.68 -5.94
N CYS A 425 37.34 -21.54 -5.75
CA CYS A 425 36.06 -21.42 -6.46
C CYS A 425 35.35 -20.08 -6.14
N ARG A 426 35.44 -19.59 -4.89
CA ARG A 426 34.86 -18.31 -4.45
C ARG A 426 35.55 -17.11 -5.13
N GLU A 427 36.88 -17.07 -5.13
CA GLU A 427 37.61 -15.98 -5.81
C GLU A 427 37.37 -16.01 -7.33
N ALA A 428 37.36 -17.20 -7.95
CA ALA A 428 37.03 -17.35 -9.37
C ALA A 428 35.62 -16.82 -9.72
N ILE A 429 34.67 -16.90 -8.79
CA ILE A 429 33.32 -16.33 -8.96
C ILE A 429 33.30 -14.81 -8.71
N LEU A 430 34.05 -14.30 -7.73
CA LEU A 430 34.18 -12.87 -7.45
C LEU A 430 34.77 -12.10 -8.65
N SER A 431 35.83 -12.65 -9.24
CA SER A 431 36.55 -12.17 -10.42
C SER A 431 35.89 -12.52 -11.76
N SER A 432 34.81 -13.32 -11.78
CA SER A 432 34.14 -13.68 -13.02
C SER A 432 33.26 -12.55 -13.55
N GLU A 433 33.67 -11.99 -14.69
CA GLU A 433 32.79 -11.25 -15.59
C GLU A 433 31.89 -12.18 -16.42
N LYS A 434 32.23 -13.49 -16.48
CA LYS A 434 31.51 -14.51 -17.23
C LYS A 434 30.27 -14.97 -16.47
N GLY A 435 29.19 -14.20 -16.59
CA GLY A 435 27.86 -14.54 -16.08
C GLY A 435 26.75 -13.83 -16.85
N ARG A 436 25.67 -14.56 -17.21
CA ARG A 436 24.50 -13.96 -17.85
C ARG A 436 23.83 -12.97 -16.87
N ILE A 437 23.70 -11.71 -17.26
CA ILE A 437 22.96 -10.72 -16.46
C ILE A 437 21.45 -10.93 -16.67
N VAL A 438 20.69 -10.88 -15.57
CA VAL A 438 19.22 -10.96 -15.55
C VAL A 438 18.68 -9.83 -14.69
N THR A 439 17.79 -9.02 -15.24
CA THR A 439 17.08 -7.98 -14.49
C THR A 439 15.91 -8.61 -13.72
N MET A 440 15.87 -8.38 -12.42
CA MET A 440 14.73 -8.71 -11.56
C MET A 440 13.80 -7.50 -11.56
N ALA A 441 12.74 -7.60 -12.36
CA ALA A 441 11.75 -6.56 -12.57
C ALA A 441 10.93 -6.32 -11.31
N ALA A 442 10.83 -5.05 -10.93
CA ALA A 442 10.09 -4.58 -9.77
C ALA A 442 8.65 -4.14 -10.12
N SER A 443 8.27 -4.20 -11.40
CA SER A 443 6.90 -4.03 -11.88
C SER A 443 6.59 -4.87 -13.11
N THR A 444 5.32 -5.28 -13.21
CA THR A 444 4.74 -5.98 -14.36
C THR A 444 4.14 -4.99 -15.37
N GLY A 445 3.98 -5.44 -16.62
CA GLY A 445 3.56 -4.60 -17.73
C GLY A 445 4.35 -4.88 -19.01
N TRP A 446 4.20 -4.00 -19.99
CA TRP A 446 4.84 -4.16 -21.30
C TRP A 446 6.32 -3.77 -21.26
N ARG A 447 7.16 -4.61 -21.88
CA ARG A 447 8.58 -4.36 -22.12
C ARG A 447 8.88 -4.78 -23.57
N GLY A 448 9.13 -3.80 -24.44
CA GLY A 448 9.17 -4.04 -25.89
C GLY A 448 7.85 -4.61 -26.40
N ASN A 449 7.89 -5.76 -27.06
CA ASN A 449 6.72 -6.50 -27.55
C ASN A 449 6.32 -7.68 -26.65
N ALA A 450 6.76 -7.69 -25.39
CA ALA A 450 6.37 -8.68 -24.39
C ALA A 450 5.49 -8.05 -23.30
N LEU A 451 4.50 -8.80 -22.81
CA LEU A 451 3.82 -8.51 -21.55
C LEU A 451 4.41 -9.41 -20.45
N VAL A 452 5.00 -8.81 -19.42
CA VAL A 452 5.47 -9.50 -18.22
C VAL A 452 4.37 -9.42 -17.16
N THR A 453 3.98 -10.56 -16.56
CA THR A 453 2.91 -10.67 -15.55
C THR A 453 3.32 -11.64 -14.43
N PRO A 454 2.62 -11.70 -13.28
CA PRO A 454 2.86 -12.71 -12.24
C PRO A 454 2.78 -14.15 -12.77
N PHE A 455 1.92 -14.39 -13.76
CA PHE A 455 1.66 -15.69 -14.38
C PHE A 455 2.64 -15.99 -15.54
N GLY A 456 3.75 -15.25 -15.61
CA GLY A 456 4.79 -15.39 -16.62
C GLY A 456 4.71 -14.34 -17.74
N ILE A 457 5.46 -14.64 -18.81
CA ILE A 457 5.72 -13.73 -19.94
C ILE A 457 4.97 -14.19 -21.18
N PHE A 458 4.31 -13.24 -21.86
CA PHE A 458 3.54 -13.44 -23.09
C PHE A 458 4.02 -12.49 -24.19
N GLY A 459 3.79 -12.83 -25.47
CA GLY A 459 4.34 -12.09 -26.60
C GLY A 459 5.81 -12.43 -26.87
N ASP A 460 6.61 -11.43 -27.25
CA ASP A 460 8.02 -11.58 -27.63
C ASP A 460 8.92 -11.94 -26.42
N ARG A 461 9.05 -13.24 -26.15
CA ARG A 461 9.87 -13.75 -25.04
C ARG A 461 11.37 -13.48 -25.21
N ASP A 462 11.86 -13.29 -26.44
CA ASP A 462 13.28 -13.06 -26.71
C ASP A 462 13.72 -11.64 -26.38
N ALA A 463 12.87 -10.64 -26.64
CA ALA A 463 13.10 -9.26 -26.21
C ALA A 463 13.25 -9.11 -24.68
N VAL A 464 12.70 -10.03 -23.89
CA VAL A 464 12.74 -10.02 -22.42
C VAL A 464 13.37 -11.28 -21.80
N LYS A 465 14.15 -12.06 -22.57
CA LYS A 465 14.77 -13.31 -22.08
C LYS A 465 15.70 -13.13 -20.87
N ASN A 466 16.17 -11.91 -20.64
CA ASN A 466 16.99 -11.53 -19.48
C ASN A 466 16.17 -10.82 -18.39
N VAL A 467 14.85 -10.95 -18.37
CA VAL A 467 13.97 -10.39 -17.32
C VAL A 467 13.30 -11.53 -16.55
N ARG A 468 13.24 -11.38 -15.23
CA ARG A 468 12.44 -12.20 -14.30
C ARG A 468 11.72 -11.29 -13.30
N LEU A 469 10.78 -11.79 -12.52
CA LEU A 469 10.16 -10.99 -11.45
C LEU A 469 10.96 -11.10 -10.14
N GLU A 470 10.83 -10.10 -9.26
CA GLU A 470 11.36 -10.21 -7.90
C GLU A 470 10.73 -11.41 -7.14
N ARG A 471 11.54 -12.06 -6.30
CA ARG A 471 11.27 -13.40 -5.74
C ARG A 471 10.00 -13.41 -4.89
N GLY A 472 9.05 -14.28 -5.24
CA GLY A 472 7.76 -14.40 -4.55
C GLY A 472 6.62 -13.57 -5.16
N ALA A 473 6.87 -12.80 -6.22
CA ALA A 473 5.82 -12.12 -6.99
C ALA A 473 5.25 -12.97 -8.15
N GLU A 474 5.89 -14.09 -8.48
CA GLU A 474 5.42 -15.06 -9.47
C GLU A 474 4.26 -15.89 -8.89
N ILE A 475 3.25 -16.19 -9.71
CA ILE A 475 2.07 -16.99 -9.36
C ILE A 475 1.96 -18.15 -10.35
N GLU A 476 1.65 -19.35 -9.86
CA GLU A 476 1.53 -20.54 -10.71
C GLU A 476 0.48 -20.34 -11.82
N ARG A 477 0.91 -20.58 -13.06
CA ARG A 477 0.02 -20.58 -14.23
C ARG A 477 -0.28 -21.99 -14.66
N ARG A 478 -1.54 -22.41 -14.47
CA ARG A 478 -2.11 -23.64 -15.02
C ARG A 478 -2.81 -23.34 -16.35
N THR A 479 -2.94 -24.32 -17.23
CA THR A 479 -3.55 -24.16 -18.57
C THR A 479 -4.11 -25.51 -19.00
N SER A 480 -5.34 -25.52 -19.51
CA SER A 480 -6.03 -26.74 -19.94
C SER A 480 -6.96 -26.44 -21.13
N GLY A 481 -7.11 -27.45 -22.00
CA GLY A 481 -7.87 -27.36 -23.24
C GLY A 481 -7.24 -26.45 -24.30
N THR A 482 -7.99 -26.15 -25.35
CA THR A 482 -7.58 -25.20 -26.42
C THR A 482 -8.39 -23.91 -26.39
N ALA A 483 -7.86 -22.84 -26.98
CA ALA A 483 -8.60 -21.59 -27.13
C ALA A 483 -9.89 -21.78 -27.96
N LYS A 484 -9.92 -22.74 -28.89
CA LYS A 484 -11.10 -23.05 -29.72
C LYS A 484 -12.21 -23.66 -28.86
N GLU A 485 -11.88 -24.65 -28.04
CA GLU A 485 -12.83 -25.26 -27.09
C GLU A 485 -13.31 -24.25 -26.05
N TYR A 486 -12.38 -23.48 -25.44
CA TYR A 486 -12.72 -22.44 -24.48
C TYR A 486 -13.74 -21.44 -25.05
N LEU A 487 -13.47 -20.91 -26.25
CA LEU A 487 -14.35 -19.96 -26.94
C LEU A 487 -15.69 -20.58 -27.34
N ALA A 488 -15.72 -21.85 -27.75
CA ALA A 488 -16.96 -22.54 -28.09
C ALA A 488 -17.83 -22.79 -26.85
N GLY A 489 -17.26 -23.40 -25.80
CA GLY A 489 -17.98 -23.76 -24.59
C GLY A 489 -18.36 -22.58 -23.70
N ILE A 490 -17.61 -21.47 -23.71
CA ILE A 490 -17.99 -20.27 -22.93
C ILE A 490 -19.11 -19.45 -23.61
N LYS A 491 -19.30 -19.60 -24.93
CA LYS A 491 -20.25 -18.79 -25.71
C LYS A 491 -21.68 -18.79 -25.14
N PRO A 492 -22.32 -19.94 -24.82
CA PRO A 492 -23.71 -19.97 -24.36
C PRO A 492 -23.93 -19.19 -23.05
N PHE A 493 -22.92 -19.17 -22.17
CA PHE A 493 -22.96 -18.45 -20.90
C PHE A 493 -22.79 -16.93 -21.10
N LEU A 494 -21.95 -16.51 -22.04
CA LEU A 494 -21.80 -15.09 -22.40
C LEU A 494 -23.07 -14.52 -23.04
N GLU A 495 -23.72 -15.27 -23.95
CA GLU A 495 -24.97 -14.84 -24.58
C GLU A 495 -26.13 -14.69 -23.58
N ARG A 496 -26.07 -15.40 -22.45
CA ARG A 496 -27.00 -15.29 -21.32
C ARG A 496 -26.60 -14.26 -20.25
N SER A 497 -25.47 -13.55 -20.39
CA SER A 497 -24.99 -12.66 -19.32
C SER A 497 -24.17 -11.45 -19.80
N PRO A 498 -24.73 -10.23 -19.74
CA PRO A 498 -23.97 -9.00 -19.85
C PRO A 498 -22.84 -8.88 -18.83
N VAL A 499 -23.03 -9.41 -17.61
CA VAL A 499 -22.04 -9.36 -16.51
C VAL A 499 -20.83 -10.24 -16.83
N LEU A 500 -21.03 -11.43 -17.40
CA LEU A 500 -19.92 -12.26 -17.86
C LEU A 500 -19.20 -11.66 -19.09
N ILE A 501 -19.94 -11.01 -20.00
CA ILE A 501 -19.33 -10.24 -21.12
C ILE A 501 -18.42 -9.13 -20.57
N LEU A 502 -18.89 -8.35 -19.60
CA LEU A 502 -18.09 -7.33 -18.93
C LEU A 502 -16.86 -7.94 -18.26
N ALA A 503 -17.00 -9.02 -17.51
CA ALA A 503 -15.90 -9.65 -16.79
C ALA A 503 -14.81 -10.19 -17.73
N TYR A 504 -15.21 -10.85 -18.82
CA TYR A 504 -14.32 -11.31 -19.89
C TYR A 504 -13.52 -10.14 -20.48
N ILE A 505 -14.20 -9.04 -20.81
CA ILE A 505 -13.61 -7.83 -21.40
C ILE A 505 -12.71 -7.11 -20.39
N ALA A 506 -13.08 -7.07 -19.12
CA ALA A 506 -12.27 -6.52 -18.04
C ALA A 506 -10.96 -7.30 -17.86
N GLY A 507 -10.95 -8.62 -18.06
CA GLY A 507 -9.74 -9.44 -18.07
C GLY A 507 -8.76 -9.08 -19.19
N LEU A 508 -9.27 -8.75 -20.40
CA LEU A 508 -8.43 -8.34 -21.54
C LEU A 508 -8.00 -6.86 -21.47
N THR A 509 -8.83 -5.99 -20.91
CA THR A 509 -8.68 -4.52 -20.98
C THR A 509 -7.33 -3.97 -20.49
N PRO A 510 -6.79 -4.38 -19.32
CA PRO A 510 -5.54 -3.85 -18.79
C PRO A 510 -4.33 -4.03 -19.69
N SER A 511 -4.26 -5.16 -20.41
CA SER A 511 -3.16 -5.43 -21.33
C SER A 511 -3.18 -4.53 -22.56
N LEU A 512 -4.36 -4.22 -23.13
CA LEU A 512 -4.47 -3.23 -24.22
C LEU A 512 -4.25 -1.81 -23.70
N ALA A 513 -4.90 -1.44 -22.60
CA ALA A 513 -4.80 -0.09 -22.03
C ALA A 513 -3.35 0.29 -21.68
N SER A 514 -2.60 -0.64 -21.08
CA SER A 514 -1.16 -0.45 -20.81
C SER A 514 -0.30 -0.48 -22.09
N ARG A 515 -0.64 -1.27 -23.12
CA ARG A 515 0.06 -1.27 -24.42
C ARG A 515 0.02 0.10 -25.10
N ILE A 516 -1.10 0.82 -24.99
CA ILE A 516 -1.28 2.17 -25.54
C ILE A 516 -1.02 3.30 -24.54
N GLY A 517 -0.34 3.00 -23.41
CA GLY A 517 0.14 4.00 -22.47
C GLY A 517 -0.92 4.71 -21.63
N LEU A 518 -2.15 4.19 -21.53
CA LEU A 518 -3.15 4.73 -20.59
C LEU A 518 -2.70 4.52 -19.15
N LYS A 519 -2.82 5.56 -18.32
CA LYS A 519 -2.36 5.58 -16.91
C LYS A 519 -3.49 5.73 -15.90
N ASP A 520 -4.58 6.40 -16.28
CA ASP A 520 -5.76 6.59 -15.44
C ASP A 520 -6.63 5.33 -15.50
N SER A 521 -6.57 4.49 -14.47
CA SER A 521 -7.33 3.23 -14.38
C SER A 521 -8.57 3.36 -13.48
N PHE A 522 -9.32 2.27 -13.32
CA PHE A 522 -10.51 2.18 -12.48
C PHE A 522 -10.64 0.77 -11.90
N ALA A 523 -11.46 0.63 -10.86
CA ALA A 523 -11.89 -0.65 -10.32
C ALA A 523 -13.35 -0.96 -10.71
N LEU A 524 -13.72 -2.23 -10.74
CA LEU A 524 -15.10 -2.72 -10.87
C LEU A 524 -15.54 -3.34 -9.54
N ASN A 525 -16.78 -3.06 -9.11
CA ASN A 525 -17.43 -3.77 -8.00
C ASN A 525 -18.71 -4.45 -8.50
N LEU A 526 -18.81 -5.77 -8.36
CA LEU A 526 -20.07 -6.49 -8.58
C LEU A 526 -20.90 -6.39 -7.29
N MET A 527 -22.04 -5.71 -7.35
CA MET A 527 -22.86 -5.39 -6.18
C MET A 527 -24.22 -6.09 -6.29
N GLN A 528 -24.54 -6.93 -5.30
CA GLN A 528 -25.88 -7.50 -5.01
C GLN A 528 -25.75 -8.40 -3.77
N LYS A 529 -26.84 -8.77 -3.11
CA LYS A 529 -26.88 -9.78 -2.03
C LYS A 529 -26.25 -11.14 -2.40
N THR A 530 -26.18 -12.05 -1.42
CA THR A 530 -25.62 -13.42 -1.54
C THR A 530 -26.12 -14.21 -2.77
N SER A 531 -25.34 -15.21 -3.18
CA SER A 531 -25.74 -16.30 -4.09
C SER A 531 -26.17 -15.93 -5.53
N THR A 532 -25.96 -14.68 -5.96
CA THR A 532 -26.32 -14.19 -7.31
C THR A 532 -25.29 -14.49 -8.41
N GLY A 533 -24.16 -15.12 -8.08
CA GLY A 533 -23.13 -15.55 -9.05
C GLY A 533 -21.98 -14.56 -9.28
N LYS A 534 -21.88 -13.49 -8.48
CA LYS A 534 -20.80 -12.47 -8.55
C LYS A 534 -19.40 -13.10 -8.70
N THR A 535 -19.07 -14.05 -7.82
CA THR A 535 -17.78 -14.75 -7.80
C THR A 535 -17.50 -15.57 -9.07
N THR A 536 -18.54 -16.10 -9.73
CA THR A 536 -18.39 -16.82 -11.00
C THR A 536 -18.00 -15.90 -12.16
N ALA A 537 -18.42 -14.63 -12.14
CA ALA A 537 -17.93 -13.63 -13.08
C ALA A 537 -16.44 -13.29 -12.83
N LEU A 538 -16.01 -13.25 -11.56
CA LEU A 538 -14.60 -13.12 -11.21
C LEU A 538 -13.78 -14.33 -11.73
N PHE A 539 -14.35 -15.55 -11.68
CA PHE A 539 -13.71 -16.73 -12.27
C PHE A 539 -13.52 -16.60 -13.79
N VAL A 540 -14.54 -16.16 -14.54
CA VAL A 540 -14.44 -15.89 -16.00
C VAL A 540 -13.35 -14.87 -16.35
N THR A 541 -13.06 -13.94 -15.44
CA THR A 541 -11.96 -12.98 -15.62
C THR A 541 -10.60 -13.68 -15.51
N GLN A 542 -10.44 -14.50 -14.46
CA GLN A 542 -9.18 -15.16 -14.12
C GLN A 542 -8.88 -16.36 -15.05
N SER A 543 -9.91 -17.05 -15.54
CA SER A 543 -9.80 -18.19 -16.45
C SER A 543 -9.19 -17.85 -17.82
N LEU A 544 -9.07 -16.57 -18.18
CA LEU A 544 -8.38 -16.14 -19.40
C LEU A 544 -6.85 -16.33 -19.32
N ILE A 545 -6.28 -16.34 -18.11
CA ILE A 545 -4.81 -16.35 -17.87
C ILE A 545 -4.31 -17.60 -17.14
N THR A 546 -5.07 -18.16 -16.19
CA THR A 546 -4.73 -19.38 -15.42
C THR A 546 -6.02 -20.15 -15.04
N ALA A 547 -5.92 -21.27 -14.33
CA ALA A 547 -7.09 -21.96 -13.78
C ALA A 547 -7.86 -21.09 -12.77
N CYS A 548 -9.19 -21.11 -12.84
CA CYS A 548 -10.05 -20.53 -11.78
C CYS A 548 -11.46 -21.15 -11.80
N ASP A 549 -11.68 -22.09 -10.90
CA ASP A 549 -12.97 -22.76 -10.62
C ASP A 549 -13.46 -22.54 -9.17
N HIS A 550 -12.57 -22.12 -8.26
CA HIS A 550 -12.86 -21.91 -6.84
C HIS A 550 -12.23 -20.59 -6.32
N GLU A 551 -12.96 -19.89 -5.44
CA GLU A 551 -12.55 -18.61 -4.83
C GLU A 551 -11.12 -18.56 -4.25
N ARG A 552 -10.56 -19.68 -3.76
CA ARG A 552 -9.18 -19.75 -3.26
C ARG A 552 -8.10 -19.52 -4.34
N GLN A 553 -8.48 -19.49 -5.62
CA GLN A 553 -7.63 -19.21 -6.77
C GLN A 553 -7.70 -17.74 -7.23
N LEU A 554 -8.55 -16.92 -6.59
CA LEU A 554 -8.60 -15.47 -6.74
C LEU A 554 -7.55 -14.77 -5.88
N PHE A 555 -7.33 -13.47 -6.13
CA PHE A 555 -6.40 -12.67 -5.34
C PHE A 555 -6.90 -12.48 -3.90
N ASN A 556 -6.07 -12.80 -2.91
CA ASN A 556 -6.47 -12.78 -1.51
C ASN A 556 -6.76 -11.35 -1.00
N PHE A 557 -8.03 -11.03 -0.74
CA PHE A 557 -8.37 -9.74 -0.13
C PHE A 557 -7.87 -9.64 1.32
N ASN A 558 -7.60 -10.76 2.01
CA ASN A 558 -7.11 -10.76 3.39
C ASN A 558 -5.61 -10.45 3.54
N ASP A 559 -4.87 -10.31 2.45
CA ASP A 559 -3.50 -9.80 2.50
C ASP A 559 -3.47 -8.42 3.18
N THR A 560 -2.47 -8.15 4.03
CA THR A 560 -2.38 -6.86 4.74
C THR A 560 -2.30 -5.70 3.75
N LEU A 561 -2.82 -4.52 4.11
CA LEU A 561 -2.78 -3.35 3.22
C LEU A 561 -1.35 -2.99 2.77
N GLY A 562 -0.34 -3.21 3.62
CA GLY A 562 1.07 -3.09 3.23
C GLY A 562 1.45 -4.06 2.12
N LEU A 563 1.23 -5.36 2.33
CA LEU A 563 1.51 -6.39 1.33
C LEU A 563 0.74 -6.17 0.00
N GLN A 564 -0.51 -5.73 0.06
CA GLN A 564 -1.25 -5.36 -1.15
C GLN A 564 -0.60 -4.17 -1.87
N GLN A 565 -0.19 -3.13 -1.15
CA GLN A 565 0.51 -1.97 -1.73
C GLN A 565 1.89 -2.35 -2.31
N ASP A 566 2.62 -3.23 -1.65
CA ASP A 566 3.92 -3.75 -2.11
C ASP A 566 3.76 -4.63 -3.37
N LEU A 567 2.63 -5.34 -3.50
CA LEU A 567 2.31 -6.19 -4.67
C LEU A 567 1.62 -5.44 -5.83
N LEU A 568 1.11 -4.22 -5.63
CA LEU A 568 0.44 -3.45 -6.70
C LEU A 568 1.28 -3.25 -7.97
N PRO A 569 2.59 -2.89 -7.90
CA PRO A 569 3.47 -2.85 -9.08
C PRO A 569 3.48 -4.15 -9.90
N MET A 570 3.22 -5.28 -9.23
CA MET A 570 3.15 -6.63 -9.80
C MET A 570 1.75 -7.01 -10.27
N ARG A 571 0.86 -6.04 -10.48
CA ARG A 571 -0.48 -6.22 -11.06
C ARG A 571 -0.68 -5.45 -12.37
N GLY A 572 0.32 -4.68 -12.81
CA GLY A 572 0.25 -3.93 -14.06
C GLY A 572 0.09 -4.84 -15.28
N GLY A 573 -0.86 -4.49 -16.16
CA GLY A 573 -1.18 -5.22 -17.38
C GLY A 573 -2.22 -6.34 -17.26
N ILE A 574 -2.73 -6.63 -16.05
CA ILE A 574 -3.78 -7.65 -15.80
C ILE A 574 -4.99 -7.09 -15.04
N ALA A 575 -6.11 -7.81 -15.07
CA ALA A 575 -7.18 -7.65 -14.09
C ALA A 575 -6.82 -8.36 -12.79
N VAL A 576 -7.41 -7.91 -11.68
CA VAL A 576 -7.12 -8.43 -10.33
C VAL A 576 -8.45 -8.77 -9.64
N PRO A 577 -9.08 -9.91 -9.97
CA PRO A 577 -10.28 -10.37 -9.28
C PRO A 577 -9.95 -10.88 -7.87
N TYR A 578 -10.52 -10.24 -6.85
CA TYR A 578 -10.29 -10.56 -5.44
C TYR A 578 -11.30 -11.58 -4.90
N THR A 579 -10.93 -12.25 -3.80
CA THR A 579 -11.87 -13.02 -2.95
C THR A 579 -13.03 -12.14 -2.46
N ASP A 580 -14.19 -12.73 -2.18
CA ASP A 580 -15.43 -12.01 -1.87
C ASP A 580 -15.28 -11.16 -0.60
N LEU A 581 -15.71 -9.89 -0.62
CA LEU A 581 -15.34 -8.92 0.43
C LEU A 581 -15.96 -9.25 1.80
N LYS A 582 -17.05 -10.04 1.83
CA LYS A 582 -17.64 -10.56 3.08
C LYS A 582 -16.71 -11.52 3.84
N ASN A 583 -15.74 -12.12 3.14
CA ASN A 583 -14.74 -13.01 3.73
C ASN A 583 -13.55 -12.24 4.31
N SER A 584 -13.68 -10.91 4.48
CA SER A 584 -12.67 -10.03 5.05
C SER A 584 -12.44 -10.28 6.55
N VAL A 585 -11.18 -10.37 6.96
CA VAL A 585 -10.75 -10.34 8.37
C VAL A 585 -10.48 -8.92 8.90
N ASP A 586 -10.46 -7.93 8.00
CA ASP A 586 -10.54 -6.52 8.38
C ASP A 586 -12.00 -6.13 8.55
N GLU A 587 -12.31 -5.39 9.62
CA GLU A 587 -13.64 -4.87 9.94
C GLU A 587 -13.63 -3.33 9.98
N GLY A 588 -14.83 -2.74 9.99
CA GLY A 588 -15.03 -1.35 10.33
C GLY A 588 -14.29 -0.35 9.42
N LYS A 589 -13.78 0.73 10.02
CA LYS A 589 -12.95 1.74 9.33
C LYS A 589 -11.69 1.17 8.67
N ALA A 590 -11.15 0.04 9.14
CA ALA A 590 -9.97 -0.57 8.53
C ALA A 590 -10.31 -1.22 7.19
N PHE A 591 -11.40 -2.00 7.15
CA PHE A 591 -11.96 -2.62 5.94
C PHE A 591 -12.24 -1.59 4.85
N ALA A 592 -13.04 -0.56 5.18
CA ALA A 592 -13.37 0.50 4.23
C ALA A 592 -12.12 1.27 3.75
N HIS A 593 -11.19 1.62 4.65
CA HIS A 593 -9.93 2.28 4.25
C HIS A 593 -9.09 1.40 3.31
N LYS A 594 -9.08 0.09 3.50
CA LYS A 594 -8.37 -0.87 2.63
C LYS A 594 -8.95 -0.92 1.21
N ILE A 595 -10.28 -0.99 1.08
CA ILE A 595 -10.97 -0.90 -0.22
C ILE A 595 -10.61 0.41 -0.92
N ARG A 596 -10.73 1.55 -0.21
CA ARG A 596 -10.39 2.88 -0.75
C ARG A 596 -8.93 2.96 -1.20
N ALA A 597 -7.99 2.47 -0.39
CA ALA A 597 -6.57 2.48 -0.71
C ALA A 597 -6.23 1.64 -1.95
N LEU A 598 -6.83 0.45 -2.09
CA LEU A 598 -6.69 -0.42 -3.27
C LEU A 598 -7.18 0.27 -4.56
N VAL A 599 -8.39 0.84 -4.52
CA VAL A 599 -8.99 1.58 -5.65
C VAL A 599 -8.13 2.79 -6.03
N PHE A 600 -7.73 3.61 -5.05
CA PHE A 600 -6.99 4.84 -5.33
C PHE A 600 -5.56 4.61 -5.82
N ALA A 601 -4.84 3.63 -5.27
CA ALA A 601 -3.49 3.33 -5.70
C ALA A 601 -3.47 2.75 -7.14
N SER A 602 -4.49 1.96 -7.52
CA SER A 602 -4.64 1.41 -8.87
C SER A 602 -5.07 2.46 -9.90
N SER A 603 -5.99 3.36 -9.54
CA SER A 603 -6.55 4.36 -10.47
C SER A 603 -5.69 5.60 -10.67
N SER A 604 -5.04 6.11 -9.61
CA SER A 604 -4.39 7.43 -9.64
C SER A 604 -2.94 7.45 -10.15
N GLY A 605 -2.34 6.28 -10.39
CA GLY A 605 -0.92 6.17 -10.75
C GLY A 605 0.04 6.72 -9.70
N LYS A 606 -0.41 6.91 -8.45
CA LYS A 606 0.38 7.47 -7.35
C LYS A 606 0.37 6.54 -6.15
N ALA A 607 1.34 5.62 -6.11
CA ALA A 607 1.70 4.94 -4.89
C ALA A 607 2.09 6.00 -3.83
N ARG A 608 1.36 6.08 -2.72
CA ARG A 608 1.71 6.93 -1.57
C ARG A 608 2.87 6.29 -0.80
N GLY A 609 4.07 6.33 -1.37
CA GLY A 609 5.28 5.77 -0.75
C GLY A 609 5.52 6.37 0.64
N ARG A 610 6.00 5.56 1.59
CA ARG A 610 6.39 6.07 2.91
C ARG A 610 7.66 6.92 2.75
N LYS A 611 7.77 8.01 3.51
CA LYS A 611 8.95 8.89 3.49
C LYS A 611 10.21 8.11 3.87
N GLY A 612 11.07 7.84 2.88
CA GLY A 612 12.33 7.11 3.04
C GLY A 612 12.37 5.72 2.39
N GLU A 613 11.25 5.20 1.90
CA GLU A 613 11.23 4.06 0.99
C GLU A 613 11.43 4.54 -0.45
N VAL A 614 12.07 3.72 -1.30
CA VAL A 614 12.01 3.95 -2.76
C VAL A 614 10.53 3.86 -3.15
N THR A 615 10.01 4.87 -3.84
CA THR A 615 8.59 4.85 -4.24
C THR A 615 8.37 3.63 -5.15
N PRO A 616 7.44 2.71 -4.81
CA PRO A 616 7.21 1.53 -5.62
C PRO A 616 6.93 1.94 -7.07
N PRO A 617 7.56 1.28 -8.08
CA PRO A 617 7.37 1.64 -9.47
C PRO A 617 5.88 1.62 -9.80
N ILE A 618 5.40 2.73 -10.36
CA ILE A 618 3.96 2.96 -10.59
C ILE A 618 3.41 1.78 -11.41
N PRO A 619 2.37 1.08 -10.94
CA PRO A 619 1.81 -0.03 -11.69
C PRO A 619 1.34 0.46 -13.07
N ALA A 620 1.66 -0.31 -14.11
CA ALA A 620 0.97 -0.17 -15.38
C ALA A 620 -0.54 -0.41 -15.17
N PHE A 621 -1.38 0.04 -16.11
CA PHE A 621 -2.84 -0.06 -16.02
C PHE A 621 -3.30 -1.45 -15.55
N SER A 622 -4.11 -1.49 -14.48
CA SER A 622 -4.66 -2.70 -13.87
C SER A 622 -6.08 -2.42 -13.37
N ILE A 623 -6.99 -3.38 -13.47
CA ILE A 623 -8.38 -3.26 -12.98
C ILE A 623 -8.57 -4.19 -11.78
N PRO A 624 -8.64 -3.68 -10.55
CA PRO A 624 -9.18 -4.43 -9.42
C PRO A 624 -10.65 -4.77 -9.68
N MET A 625 -11.02 -6.03 -9.44
CA MET A 625 -12.41 -6.47 -9.50
C MET A 625 -12.82 -7.04 -8.14
N LEU A 626 -13.89 -6.48 -7.59
CA LEU A 626 -14.41 -6.77 -6.26
C LEU A 626 -15.83 -7.33 -6.34
N SER A 627 -16.30 -7.95 -5.25
CA SER A 627 -17.71 -8.21 -5.05
C SER A 627 -18.16 -7.77 -3.65
N SER A 628 -19.31 -7.11 -3.55
CA SER A 628 -19.92 -6.69 -2.29
C SER A 628 -21.38 -7.16 -2.20
N GLU A 629 -21.93 -7.11 -0.99
CA GLU A 629 -23.34 -7.46 -0.73
C GLU A 629 -24.27 -6.24 -0.60
N MET A 630 -23.67 -5.04 -0.64
CA MET A 630 -24.31 -3.73 -0.51
C MET A 630 -23.56 -2.67 -1.35
N PRO A 631 -24.16 -1.50 -1.65
CA PRO A 631 -23.49 -0.40 -2.34
C PRO A 631 -22.25 0.12 -1.59
N MET A 632 -21.18 0.43 -2.32
CA MET A 632 -19.93 0.93 -1.72
C MET A 632 -20.13 2.27 -1.02
N ALA A 633 -20.95 3.17 -1.59
CA ALA A 633 -21.29 4.44 -0.94
C ALA A 633 -21.94 4.25 0.44
N GLU A 634 -22.72 3.18 0.63
CA GLU A 634 -23.33 2.83 1.91
C GLU A 634 -22.32 2.21 2.87
N LEU A 635 -21.52 1.24 2.40
CA LEU A 635 -20.41 0.63 3.13
C LEU A 635 -19.45 1.69 3.69
N PHE A 636 -19.10 2.71 2.90
CA PHE A 636 -18.29 3.84 3.36
C PHE A 636 -19.03 4.72 4.39
N ARG A 637 -20.31 5.01 4.17
CA ARG A 637 -21.17 5.82 5.05
C ARG A 637 -21.31 5.21 6.46
N GLU A 638 -21.66 3.93 6.56
CA GLU A 638 -21.77 3.21 7.84
C GLU A 638 -20.45 3.23 8.60
N ASN A 639 -19.34 3.06 7.88
CA ASN A 639 -18.00 3.14 8.44
C ASN A 639 -17.53 4.57 8.71
N GLY A 640 -18.39 5.59 8.58
CA GLY A 640 -18.07 6.98 8.87
C GLY A 640 -16.89 7.52 8.04
N ILE A 641 -16.76 7.05 6.80
CA ILE A 641 -15.81 7.56 5.80
C ILE A 641 -16.61 8.33 4.75
N LYS A 642 -16.23 9.58 4.48
CA LYS A 642 -16.79 10.31 3.33
C LYS A 642 -16.26 9.70 2.03
N PHE A 643 -17.18 9.13 1.26
CA PHE A 643 -16.99 8.72 -0.13
C PHE A 643 -17.79 9.71 -0.99
N ASP A 644 -17.11 10.41 -1.90
CA ASP A 644 -17.72 11.43 -2.77
C ASP A 644 -17.83 10.96 -4.22
N GLY A 645 -18.56 11.70 -5.06
CA GLY A 645 -18.72 11.35 -6.49
C GLY A 645 -17.40 11.34 -7.28
N GLY A 646 -16.36 12.04 -6.81
CA GLY A 646 -15.00 11.96 -7.34
C GLY A 646 -14.27 10.65 -6.97
N GLU A 647 -14.70 9.97 -5.91
CA GLU A 647 -14.29 8.60 -5.59
C GLU A 647 -15.12 7.59 -6.39
N GLY A 648 -16.44 7.83 -6.51
CA GLY A 648 -17.37 7.00 -7.30
C GLY A 648 -16.96 6.78 -8.76
N VAL A 649 -16.43 7.81 -9.44
CA VAL A 649 -15.92 7.66 -10.84
C VAL A 649 -14.65 6.79 -10.98
N ARG A 650 -14.07 6.33 -9.87
CA ARG A 650 -12.90 5.41 -9.84
C ARG A 650 -13.27 3.97 -9.47
N LEU A 651 -14.47 3.77 -8.91
CA LEU A 651 -15.01 2.47 -8.51
C LEU A 651 -16.38 2.30 -9.17
N ILE A 652 -16.39 1.70 -10.35
CA ILE A 652 -17.64 1.46 -11.08
C ILE A 652 -18.36 0.30 -10.42
N GLU A 653 -19.44 0.61 -9.73
CA GLU A 653 -20.37 -0.40 -9.25
C GLU A 653 -21.20 -0.95 -10.43
N ILE A 654 -21.42 -2.25 -10.43
CA ILE A 654 -22.22 -2.98 -11.42
C ILE A 654 -23.25 -3.76 -10.61
N GLU A 655 -24.48 -3.28 -10.64
CA GLU A 655 -25.58 -3.94 -9.95
C GLU A 655 -25.93 -5.24 -10.70
N VAL A 656 -25.80 -6.36 -10.00
CA VAL A 656 -26.26 -7.66 -10.47
C VAL A 656 -27.72 -7.80 -10.06
N ARG A 657 -28.59 -8.35 -10.92
CA ARG A 657 -30.00 -8.55 -10.60
C ARG A 657 -30.17 -9.48 -9.37
N PRO A 658 -31.28 -9.39 -8.63
CA PRO A 658 -31.62 -10.33 -7.56
C PRO A 658 -31.51 -11.80 -7.96
N GLY A 659 -31.28 -12.68 -6.98
CA GLY A 659 -31.21 -14.13 -7.20
C GLY A 659 -32.51 -14.72 -7.75
N SER A 660 -33.65 -14.15 -7.35
CA SER A 660 -35.00 -14.45 -7.86
C SER A 660 -35.19 -14.10 -9.34
N GLU A 661 -34.36 -13.22 -9.90
CA GLU A 661 -34.36 -12.85 -11.33
C GLU A 661 -33.24 -13.57 -12.11
N GLY A 662 -32.55 -14.52 -11.48
CA GLY A 662 -31.47 -15.31 -12.07
C GLY A 662 -30.06 -14.73 -11.89
N GLY A 663 -29.90 -13.62 -11.16
CA GLY A 663 -28.58 -13.08 -10.83
C GLY A 663 -27.81 -12.59 -12.07
N ILE A 664 -26.58 -13.07 -12.22
CA ILE A 664 -25.75 -12.79 -13.41
C ILE A 664 -26.34 -13.34 -14.72
N PHE A 665 -27.19 -14.38 -14.68
CA PHE A 665 -27.72 -15.04 -15.87
C PHE A 665 -29.16 -14.62 -16.16
N ILE A 666 -29.44 -14.29 -17.42
CA ILE A 666 -30.79 -14.25 -18.00
C ILE A 666 -31.04 -15.66 -18.54
N PRO A 667 -31.81 -16.53 -17.85
CA PRO A 667 -31.98 -17.92 -18.26
C PRO A 667 -32.98 -18.03 -19.41
N GLY A 668 -32.83 -19.06 -20.23
CA GLY A 668 -33.89 -19.50 -21.14
C GLY A 668 -35.05 -20.17 -20.38
N GLU A 669 -36.14 -20.44 -21.10
CA GLU A 669 -37.24 -21.25 -20.59
C GLU A 669 -36.75 -22.65 -20.18
N GLY A 670 -37.10 -23.10 -18.98
CA GLY A 670 -36.62 -24.35 -18.40
C GLY A 670 -35.20 -24.34 -17.82
N GLU A 671 -34.40 -23.28 -18.03
CA GLU A 671 -33.04 -23.18 -17.48
C GLU A 671 -33.01 -22.57 -16.08
N THR A 672 -32.20 -23.12 -15.16
CA THR A 672 -31.91 -22.44 -13.88
C THR A 672 -30.53 -21.79 -13.86
N SER A 673 -30.44 -20.63 -13.21
CA SER A 673 -29.18 -19.93 -12.95
C SER A 673 -28.23 -20.66 -11.99
N ALA A 674 -28.69 -21.76 -11.39
CA ALA A 674 -27.86 -22.67 -10.60
C ALA A 674 -27.13 -23.68 -11.50
N GLN A 675 -27.84 -24.32 -12.44
CA GLN A 675 -27.25 -25.19 -13.47
C GLN A 675 -26.25 -24.41 -14.32
N LEU A 676 -26.68 -23.29 -14.94
CA LEU A 676 -25.82 -22.43 -15.77
C LEU A 676 -24.53 -21.97 -15.05
N ARG A 677 -24.55 -21.89 -13.71
CA ARG A 677 -23.38 -21.56 -12.89
C ARG A 677 -22.49 -22.78 -12.65
N ALA A 678 -23.06 -23.94 -12.34
CA ALA A 678 -22.33 -25.19 -12.18
C ALA A 678 -21.65 -25.60 -13.50
N ASP A 679 -22.38 -25.56 -14.61
CA ASP A 679 -21.88 -25.92 -15.94
C ASP A 679 -20.75 -24.98 -16.39
N LEU A 680 -20.87 -23.68 -16.12
CA LEU A 680 -19.79 -22.72 -16.35
C LEU A 680 -18.56 -23.01 -15.48
N VAL A 681 -18.72 -23.28 -14.18
CA VAL A 681 -17.60 -23.63 -13.29
C VAL A 681 -16.91 -24.92 -13.75
N ASN A 682 -17.69 -25.94 -14.13
CA ASN A 682 -17.19 -27.19 -14.69
C ASN A 682 -16.40 -26.97 -15.99
N HIS A 683 -16.91 -26.11 -16.89
CA HIS A 683 -16.18 -25.71 -18.11
C HIS A 683 -14.85 -25.01 -17.76
N LEU A 684 -14.85 -24.02 -16.86
CA LEU A 684 -13.62 -23.30 -16.48
C LEU A 684 -12.58 -24.19 -15.77
N ALA A 685 -13.01 -25.23 -15.06
CA ALA A 685 -12.11 -26.19 -14.43
C ALA A 685 -11.26 -26.95 -15.47
N VAL A 686 -11.83 -27.30 -16.64
CA VAL A 686 -11.13 -28.05 -17.70
C VAL A 686 -10.68 -27.20 -18.90
N GLN A 687 -11.16 -25.97 -19.04
CA GLN A 687 -10.84 -25.03 -20.13
C GLN A 687 -10.41 -23.69 -19.53
N HIS A 688 -9.11 -23.39 -19.55
CA HIS A 688 -8.58 -22.15 -18.97
C HIS A 688 -7.14 -21.81 -19.40
N GLY A 689 -6.78 -20.53 -19.29
CA GLY A 689 -5.44 -19.99 -19.53
C GLY A 689 -5.04 -19.80 -21.00
N THR A 690 -5.94 -20.11 -21.93
CA THR A 690 -5.66 -20.20 -23.37
C THR A 690 -5.93 -18.91 -24.16
N VAL A 691 -6.81 -18.02 -23.68
CA VAL A 691 -7.22 -16.81 -24.43
C VAL A 691 -6.22 -15.67 -24.32
N LEU A 692 -5.77 -15.31 -23.11
CA LEU A 692 -4.89 -14.15 -22.94
C LEU A 692 -3.57 -14.28 -23.74
N PRO A 693 -2.89 -15.44 -23.84
CA PRO A 693 -1.70 -15.58 -24.69
C PRO A 693 -1.91 -15.13 -26.14
N LEU A 694 -3.03 -15.52 -26.77
CA LEU A 694 -3.37 -15.14 -28.14
C LEU A 694 -3.72 -13.66 -28.28
N TRP A 695 -4.38 -13.09 -27.25
CA TRP A 695 -4.64 -11.65 -27.18
C TRP A 695 -3.34 -10.84 -27.08
N ILE A 696 -2.39 -11.25 -26.22
CA ILE A 696 -1.08 -10.59 -26.16
C ILE A 696 -0.32 -10.76 -27.47
N GLU A 697 -0.30 -11.93 -28.08
CA GLU A 697 0.38 -12.15 -29.37
C GLU A 697 -0.16 -11.21 -30.47
N PHE A 698 -1.48 -11.01 -30.53
CA PHE A 698 -2.10 -10.02 -31.41
C PHE A 698 -1.65 -8.58 -31.11
N LEU A 699 -1.60 -8.18 -29.83
CA LEU A 699 -1.17 -6.83 -29.41
C LEU A 699 0.33 -6.59 -29.63
N SER A 700 1.17 -7.60 -29.42
CA SER A 700 2.62 -7.60 -29.70
C SER A 700 2.90 -7.34 -31.18
N LYS A 701 2.06 -7.87 -32.07
CA LYS A 701 2.13 -7.71 -33.54
C LYS A 701 1.50 -6.41 -34.05
N LYS A 702 1.24 -5.42 -33.19
CA LYS A 702 0.72 -4.10 -33.57
C LYS A 702 1.58 -2.95 -33.06
N SER A 703 1.74 -1.95 -33.95
CA SER A 703 2.23 -0.63 -33.62
C SER A 703 1.29 0.06 -32.64
N ILE A 704 1.86 0.83 -31.72
CA ILE A 704 1.14 1.39 -30.57
C ILE A 704 0.16 2.47 -31.05
N GLU A 705 0.54 3.19 -32.10
CA GLU A 705 -0.19 4.29 -32.73
C GLU A 705 -1.47 3.78 -33.40
N ALA A 706 -1.38 2.65 -34.13
CA ALA A 706 -2.53 2.03 -34.77
C ALA A 706 -3.48 1.39 -33.74
N ALA A 707 -2.94 0.81 -32.66
CA ALA A 707 -3.76 0.32 -31.56
C ALA A 707 -4.49 1.47 -30.84
N ALA A 708 -3.80 2.56 -30.54
CA ALA A 708 -4.37 3.76 -29.91
C ALA A 708 -5.45 4.42 -30.78
N LYS A 709 -5.22 4.52 -32.10
CA LYS A 709 -6.19 5.03 -33.07
C LYS A 709 -7.47 4.19 -33.07
N HIS A 710 -7.38 2.87 -33.22
CA HIS A 710 -8.56 1.99 -33.21
C HIS A 710 -9.33 2.06 -31.88
N VAL A 711 -8.63 2.15 -30.74
CA VAL A 711 -9.28 2.34 -29.43
C VAL A 711 -10.00 3.69 -29.37
N SER A 712 -9.39 4.78 -29.85
CA SER A 712 -10.02 6.10 -29.90
C SER A 712 -11.31 6.10 -30.73
N GLU A 713 -11.26 5.55 -31.94
CA GLU A 713 -12.42 5.44 -32.84
C GLU A 713 -13.55 4.58 -32.24
N ALA A 714 -13.21 3.43 -31.63
CA ALA A 714 -14.18 2.54 -31.01
C ALA A 714 -14.81 3.17 -29.75
N ARG A 715 -14.02 3.93 -28.97
CA ARG A 715 -14.54 4.74 -27.85
C ARG A 715 -15.52 5.80 -28.34
N GLN A 716 -15.17 6.54 -29.41
CA GLN A 716 -16.06 7.54 -30.00
C GLN A 716 -17.37 6.91 -30.52
N ARG A 717 -17.29 5.76 -31.21
CA ARG A 717 -18.47 4.97 -31.61
C ARG A 717 -19.36 4.64 -30.41
N PHE A 718 -18.80 4.11 -29.32
CA PHE A 718 -19.57 3.77 -28.13
C PHE A 718 -20.21 5.01 -27.48
N MET A 719 -19.45 6.08 -27.27
CA MET A 719 -19.93 7.33 -26.63
C MET A 719 -21.14 7.93 -27.37
N ALA A 720 -21.18 7.86 -28.70
CA ALA A 720 -22.32 8.30 -29.49
C ALA A 720 -23.62 7.49 -29.24
N THR A 721 -23.50 6.23 -28.81
CA THR A 721 -24.68 5.39 -28.49
C THR A 721 -25.33 5.75 -27.16
N ILE A 722 -24.57 6.23 -26.18
CA ILE A 722 -25.03 6.55 -24.82
C ILE A 722 -25.32 8.05 -24.64
N SER A 723 -25.37 8.52 -23.40
CA SER A 723 -25.50 9.91 -22.98
C SER A 723 -24.93 10.06 -21.58
N ALA A 724 -24.26 11.18 -21.34
CA ALA A 724 -23.54 11.49 -20.11
C ALA A 724 -23.53 13.02 -19.88
N PRO A 725 -24.70 13.65 -19.65
CA PRO A 725 -24.80 15.11 -19.52
C PRO A 725 -23.97 15.70 -18.36
N GLU A 726 -23.69 14.93 -17.31
CA GLU A 726 -22.96 15.43 -16.15
C GLU A 726 -21.46 15.03 -16.12
N PRO A 727 -20.55 15.90 -15.62
CA PRO A 727 -19.09 15.63 -15.63
C PRO A 727 -18.64 14.38 -14.85
N HIS A 728 -19.46 13.83 -13.95
CA HIS A 728 -19.18 12.55 -13.30
C HIS A 728 -19.64 11.37 -14.17
N GLN A 729 -20.79 11.48 -14.83
CA GLN A 729 -21.29 10.49 -15.78
C GLN A 729 -20.36 10.36 -16.99
N ASP A 730 -19.80 11.46 -17.52
CA ASP A 730 -18.81 11.36 -18.61
C ASP A 730 -17.62 10.51 -18.17
N ARG A 731 -17.05 10.74 -16.98
CA ARG A 731 -15.93 9.92 -16.49
C ARG A 731 -16.26 8.44 -16.39
N ILE A 732 -17.50 8.08 -16.00
CA ILE A 732 -18.00 6.70 -16.02
C ILE A 732 -18.11 6.20 -17.48
N ALA A 733 -18.76 6.97 -18.35
CA ALA A 733 -18.93 6.68 -19.78
C ALA A 733 -17.58 6.47 -20.50
N GLN A 734 -16.55 7.26 -20.18
CA GLN A 734 -15.19 7.09 -20.69
C GLN A 734 -14.62 5.70 -20.32
N ARG A 735 -14.94 5.15 -19.14
CA ARG A 735 -14.52 3.79 -18.75
C ARG A 735 -15.27 2.71 -19.52
N PHE A 736 -16.60 2.82 -19.61
CA PHE A 736 -17.43 1.93 -20.40
C PHE A 736 -17.05 1.97 -21.90
N SER A 737 -16.65 3.12 -22.42
CA SER A 737 -16.14 3.25 -23.79
C SER A 737 -14.85 2.46 -24.01
N LEU A 738 -13.94 2.42 -23.04
CA LEU A 738 -12.70 1.64 -23.13
C LEU A 738 -12.99 0.13 -23.10
N LEU A 739 -13.91 -0.31 -22.23
CA LEU A 739 -14.40 -1.69 -22.19
C LEU A 739 -15.05 -2.08 -23.52
N ALA A 740 -15.96 -1.25 -24.05
CA ALA A 740 -16.58 -1.46 -25.35
C ALA A 740 -15.56 -1.53 -26.51
N ALA A 741 -14.53 -0.67 -26.48
CA ALA A 741 -13.47 -0.66 -27.48
C ALA A 741 -12.59 -1.93 -27.44
N VAL A 742 -12.24 -2.41 -26.24
CA VAL A 742 -11.56 -3.71 -26.06
C VAL A 742 -12.43 -4.85 -26.59
N GLY A 743 -13.72 -4.83 -26.27
CA GLY A 743 -14.72 -5.77 -26.77
C GLY A 743 -14.86 -5.78 -28.29
N GLU A 744 -14.99 -4.62 -28.92
CA GLU A 744 -15.02 -4.45 -30.39
C GLU A 744 -13.79 -5.09 -31.05
N ILE A 745 -12.60 -4.83 -30.50
CA ILE A 745 -11.33 -5.36 -31.03
C ILE A 745 -11.24 -6.87 -30.80
N ALA A 746 -11.68 -7.39 -29.65
CA ALA A 746 -11.72 -8.83 -29.36
C ALA A 746 -12.68 -9.57 -30.31
N SER A 747 -13.89 -9.04 -30.55
CA SER A 747 -14.86 -9.60 -31.51
C SER A 747 -14.28 -9.63 -32.93
N ARG A 748 -13.64 -8.55 -33.39
CA ARG A 748 -12.95 -8.49 -34.70
C ARG A 748 -11.72 -9.40 -34.80
N LYS A 749 -11.22 -9.92 -33.69
CA LYS A 749 -10.18 -10.98 -33.64
C LYS A 749 -10.73 -12.38 -33.34
N LYS A 750 -12.05 -12.53 -33.14
CA LYS A 750 -12.70 -13.77 -32.68
C LYS A 750 -12.13 -14.29 -31.34
N LEU A 751 -11.58 -13.39 -30.53
CA LEU A 751 -11.04 -13.66 -29.18
C LEU A 751 -12.06 -13.38 -28.07
N ILE A 752 -13.31 -13.10 -28.44
CA ILE A 752 -14.54 -13.32 -27.67
C ILE A 752 -15.56 -13.92 -28.68
N PRO A 753 -16.39 -14.91 -28.32
CA PRO A 753 -17.19 -15.66 -29.29
C PRO A 753 -18.52 -14.95 -29.67
N LEU A 754 -18.50 -13.61 -29.66
CA LEU A 754 -19.67 -12.73 -29.83
C LEU A 754 -19.44 -11.69 -30.92
N SER A 755 -20.52 -11.22 -31.54
CA SER A 755 -20.48 -10.09 -32.46
C SER A 755 -20.14 -8.77 -31.74
N GLN A 756 -19.65 -7.79 -32.51
CA GLN A 756 -19.43 -6.42 -32.02
C GLN A 756 -20.71 -5.83 -31.40
N ASP A 757 -21.88 -6.13 -31.97
CA ASP A 757 -23.16 -5.56 -31.53
C ASP A 757 -23.69 -6.22 -30.26
N GLN A 758 -23.54 -7.54 -30.11
CA GLN A 758 -23.84 -8.25 -28.85
C GLN A 758 -23.02 -7.65 -27.69
N VAL A 759 -21.72 -7.48 -27.91
CA VAL A 759 -20.79 -6.89 -26.93
C VAL A 759 -21.13 -5.43 -26.64
N THR A 760 -21.33 -4.61 -27.68
CA THR A 760 -21.68 -3.19 -27.54
C THR A 760 -22.99 -3.00 -26.78
N SER A 761 -24.00 -3.84 -27.07
CA SER A 761 -25.29 -3.77 -26.39
C SER A 761 -25.20 -4.19 -24.93
N ALA A 762 -24.44 -5.24 -24.59
CA ALA A 762 -24.22 -5.67 -23.22
C ALA A 762 -23.49 -4.60 -22.37
N ILE A 763 -22.42 -4.01 -22.89
CA ILE A 763 -21.68 -2.95 -22.20
C ILE A 763 -22.53 -1.67 -22.06
N ARG A 764 -23.36 -1.35 -23.07
CA ARG A 764 -24.35 -0.26 -22.99
C ARG A 764 -25.45 -0.52 -21.95
N GLN A 765 -25.98 -1.75 -21.87
CA GLN A 765 -27.00 -2.13 -20.90
C GLN A 765 -26.49 -1.96 -19.46
N LEU A 766 -25.25 -2.36 -19.19
CA LEU A 766 -24.63 -2.18 -17.87
C LEU A 766 -24.30 -0.71 -17.55
N TYR A 767 -23.90 0.09 -18.55
CA TYR A 767 -23.79 1.55 -18.38
C TYR A 767 -25.15 2.16 -18.01
N ASN A 768 -26.20 1.86 -18.80
CA ASN A 768 -27.56 2.34 -18.57
C ASN A 768 -28.10 1.93 -17.19
N SER A 769 -27.84 0.69 -16.76
CA SER A 769 -28.20 0.20 -15.42
C SER A 769 -27.46 0.93 -14.29
N ARG A 770 -26.15 1.19 -14.42
CA ARG A 770 -25.41 1.94 -13.40
C ARG A 770 -25.81 3.43 -13.36
N ILE A 771 -26.17 4.06 -14.48
CA ILE A 771 -26.74 5.41 -14.46
C ILE A 771 -28.14 5.41 -13.82
N ALA A 772 -28.98 4.41 -14.10
CA ALA A 772 -30.30 4.25 -13.49
C ALA A 772 -30.23 4.25 -11.95
N ALA A 773 -29.39 3.38 -11.38
CA ALA A 773 -29.24 3.25 -9.93
C ALA A 773 -28.84 4.58 -9.24
N GLU A 774 -27.97 5.38 -9.87
CA GLU A 774 -27.57 6.69 -9.36
C GLU A 774 -28.69 7.74 -9.45
N MET A 775 -29.50 7.73 -10.52
CA MET A 775 -30.65 8.63 -10.65
C MET A 775 -31.80 8.29 -9.71
N THR A 776 -32.03 7.00 -9.45
CA THR A 776 -32.99 6.56 -8.42
C THR A 776 -32.49 6.94 -7.02
N ALA A 777 -31.22 6.65 -6.70
CA ALA A 777 -30.64 6.94 -5.39
C ALA A 777 -30.48 8.45 -5.07
N THR A 778 -30.45 9.30 -6.10
CA THR A 778 -30.41 10.77 -5.96
C THR A 778 -31.78 11.45 -6.10
N GLY A 779 -32.86 10.69 -6.36
CA GLY A 779 -34.21 11.22 -6.60
C GLY A 779 -34.42 11.88 -7.97
N ARG A 780 -33.34 12.16 -8.71
CA ARG A 780 -33.35 12.86 -10.01
C ARG A 780 -34.20 12.19 -11.10
N GLU A 781 -34.44 10.88 -11.01
CA GLU A 781 -35.40 10.24 -11.92
C GLU A 781 -36.82 10.80 -11.75
N ALA A 782 -37.24 11.08 -10.51
CA ALA A 782 -38.55 11.65 -10.23
C ALA A 782 -38.66 13.10 -10.73
N GLU A 783 -37.59 13.89 -10.61
CA GLU A 783 -37.55 15.30 -11.07
C GLU A 783 -37.78 15.45 -12.60
N LEU A 784 -37.35 14.46 -13.39
CA LEU A 784 -37.49 14.49 -14.86
C LEU A 784 -38.93 14.24 -15.35
N TRP A 785 -39.80 13.63 -14.53
CA TRP A 785 -41.20 13.40 -14.91
C TRP A 785 -42.02 14.71 -14.96
N PRO A 786 -42.09 15.53 -13.89
CA PRO A 786 -42.72 16.85 -13.96
C PRO A 786 -42.09 17.75 -15.02
N LEU A 787 -40.76 17.73 -15.19
CA LEU A 787 -40.08 18.48 -16.25
C LEU A 787 -40.58 18.07 -17.64
N PHE A 788 -40.73 16.78 -17.93
CA PHE A 788 -41.30 16.33 -19.20
C PHE A 788 -42.73 16.85 -19.39
N PHE A 789 -43.60 16.71 -18.38
CA PHE A 789 -45.00 17.10 -18.47
C PHE A 789 -45.18 18.62 -18.65
N GLU A 790 -44.45 19.44 -17.88
CA GLU A 790 -44.39 20.91 -18.03
C GLU A 790 -44.08 21.30 -19.49
N ARG A 791 -43.07 20.65 -20.08
CA ARG A 791 -42.54 20.98 -21.41
C ARG A 791 -43.50 20.60 -22.54
N VAL A 792 -44.28 19.53 -22.41
CA VAL A 792 -45.33 19.18 -23.39
C VAL A 792 -46.64 19.97 -23.16
N ALA A 793 -46.91 20.38 -21.93
CA ALA A 793 -48.06 21.24 -21.58
C ALA A 793 -47.89 22.69 -22.09
N ALA A 794 -46.65 23.21 -22.11
CA ALA A 794 -46.29 24.56 -22.54
C ALA A 794 -46.98 25.00 -23.84
N LYS A 795 -48.02 25.84 -23.74
CA LYS A 795 -48.90 26.15 -24.90
C LYS A 795 -48.17 26.95 -25.97
N ASN A 796 -47.44 27.97 -25.55
CA ASN A 796 -46.59 28.87 -26.35
C ASN A 796 -45.57 28.17 -27.28
N LEU A 797 -45.02 27.02 -26.87
CA LEU A 797 -43.99 26.32 -27.67
C LEU A 797 -44.53 25.56 -28.89
N PHE A 798 -45.84 25.30 -28.95
CA PHE A 798 -46.45 24.47 -30.00
C PHE A 798 -47.78 25.07 -30.51
N PRO A 799 -47.74 25.82 -31.61
CA PRO A 799 -48.93 26.38 -32.25
C PRO A 799 -49.97 25.32 -32.62
N ALA A 800 -51.23 25.75 -32.78
CA ALA A 800 -52.30 24.89 -33.26
C ALA A 800 -52.34 24.86 -34.79
N ALA A 801 -52.15 23.68 -35.38
CA ALA A 801 -52.40 23.41 -36.80
C ALA A 801 -53.85 22.95 -37.02
N LYS A 802 -54.44 23.35 -38.16
CA LYS A 802 -55.52 22.61 -38.81
C LYS A 802 -54.91 21.72 -39.89
N ASP A 803 -55.42 20.51 -40.06
CA ASP A 803 -54.97 19.64 -41.16
C ASP A 803 -55.35 20.27 -42.51
N GLY A 804 -54.52 20.03 -43.54
CA GLY A 804 -54.65 20.65 -44.86
C GLY A 804 -54.41 22.17 -44.95
N VAL A 805 -54.35 22.91 -43.83
CA VAL A 805 -54.22 24.38 -43.82
C VAL A 805 -52.77 24.82 -43.60
N GLU A 806 -52.27 25.70 -44.46
CA GLU A 806 -50.94 26.30 -44.35
C GLU A 806 -50.89 27.37 -43.24
N PRO A 807 -49.90 27.32 -42.32
CA PRO A 807 -49.75 28.33 -41.29
C PRO A 807 -49.07 29.60 -41.84
N ARG A 808 -49.64 30.78 -41.54
CA ARG A 808 -49.06 32.12 -41.86
C ARG A 808 -47.63 32.36 -41.34
N HIS A 809 -47.14 31.49 -40.45
CA HIS A 809 -45.85 31.59 -39.78
C HIS A 809 -45.21 30.20 -39.59
N PRO A 810 -44.70 29.57 -40.66
CA PRO A 810 -44.12 28.21 -40.59
C PRO A 810 -42.93 28.10 -39.63
N GLU A 811 -42.19 29.19 -39.40
CA GLU A 811 -41.02 29.25 -38.52
C GLU A 811 -41.36 28.93 -37.05
N LYS A 812 -42.60 29.22 -36.62
CA LYS A 812 -43.11 28.94 -35.27
C LYS A 812 -43.37 27.44 -35.04
N TYR A 813 -43.42 26.64 -36.10
CA TYR A 813 -43.65 25.18 -36.08
C TYR A 813 -42.32 24.40 -36.07
N LYS A 814 -41.17 25.08 -35.92
CA LYS A 814 -39.83 24.47 -36.00
C LYS A 814 -39.62 23.31 -35.01
N ASN A 815 -40.15 23.44 -33.78
CA ASN A 815 -40.02 22.44 -32.71
C ASN A 815 -41.14 21.39 -32.73
N GLY A 816 -42.32 21.75 -33.24
CA GLY A 816 -43.52 20.93 -33.20
C GLY A 816 -44.81 21.74 -33.31
N PHE A 817 -45.95 21.08 -33.21
CA PHE A 817 -47.29 21.68 -33.25
C PHE A 817 -48.34 20.78 -32.59
N ARG A 818 -49.48 21.35 -32.21
CA ARG A 818 -50.68 20.59 -31.79
C ARG A 818 -51.68 20.52 -32.94
N ARG A 819 -52.32 19.37 -33.14
CA ARG A 819 -53.36 19.20 -34.16
C ARG A 819 -54.52 18.37 -33.62
N ARG A 820 -55.76 18.73 -33.97
CA ARG A 820 -56.95 17.95 -33.61
C ARG A 820 -57.28 16.98 -34.73
N GLU A 821 -57.40 15.70 -34.40
CA GLU A 821 -57.62 14.60 -35.34
C GLU A 821 -58.55 13.58 -34.67
N GLN A 822 -59.59 13.12 -35.39
CA GLN A 822 -60.54 12.11 -34.88
C GLN A 822 -61.07 12.47 -33.46
N GLY A 823 -61.43 13.74 -33.27
CA GLY A 823 -61.91 14.31 -32.00
C GLY A 823 -60.84 14.62 -30.95
N ARG A 824 -59.69 13.93 -30.96
CA ARG A 824 -58.59 14.07 -29.98
C ARG A 824 -57.58 15.13 -30.38
N THR A 825 -56.82 15.65 -29.42
CA THR A 825 -55.71 16.58 -29.69
C THR A 825 -54.38 15.85 -29.55
N HIS A 826 -53.63 15.77 -30.64
CA HIS A 826 -52.27 15.26 -30.66
C HIS A 826 -51.27 16.42 -30.57
N LEU A 827 -50.12 16.14 -29.95
CA LEU A 827 -48.92 16.96 -29.99
C LEU A 827 -47.87 16.23 -30.84
N TYR A 828 -47.32 16.94 -31.83
CA TYR A 828 -46.26 16.46 -32.71
C TYR A 828 -44.98 17.25 -32.42
N VAL A 829 -43.91 16.59 -31.96
CA VAL A 829 -42.62 17.25 -31.64
C VAL A 829 -41.47 16.64 -32.42
N THR A 830 -40.45 17.43 -32.75
CA THR A 830 -39.22 16.86 -33.30
C THR A 830 -38.48 16.09 -32.20
N ARG A 831 -37.75 15.03 -32.58
CA ARG A 831 -36.98 14.27 -31.60
C ARG A 831 -35.89 15.12 -30.94
N ALA A 832 -35.20 15.95 -31.72
CA ALA A 832 -34.20 16.89 -31.22
C ALA A 832 -34.74 17.89 -30.18
N TRP A 833 -36.01 18.30 -30.27
CA TRP A 833 -36.63 19.13 -29.23
C TRP A 833 -36.79 18.36 -27.91
N LEU A 834 -37.21 17.09 -27.96
CA LEU A 834 -37.36 16.28 -26.75
C LEU A 834 -36.00 16.04 -26.07
N ASP A 835 -34.98 15.66 -26.85
CA ASP A 835 -33.61 15.50 -26.34
C ASP A 835 -33.01 16.81 -25.78
N GLN A 836 -33.51 17.98 -26.23
CA GLN A 836 -33.12 19.28 -25.68
C GLN A 836 -33.85 19.63 -24.38
N GLN A 837 -35.15 19.33 -24.25
CA GLN A 837 -35.93 19.66 -23.04
C GLN A 837 -35.75 18.66 -21.91
N VAL A 838 -35.48 17.40 -22.24
CA VAL A 838 -35.21 16.31 -21.27
C VAL A 838 -33.81 15.79 -21.59
N PRO A 839 -32.74 16.48 -21.12
CA PRO A 839 -31.36 16.29 -21.58
C PRO A 839 -30.67 15.04 -21.04
N HIS A 840 -31.42 13.95 -20.85
CA HIS A 840 -30.95 12.70 -20.29
C HIS A 840 -31.46 11.50 -21.13
N LYS A 841 -30.75 11.17 -22.22
CA LYS A 841 -31.16 10.18 -23.23
C LYS A 841 -31.54 8.81 -22.65
N TRP A 842 -30.89 8.39 -21.56
CA TRP A 842 -31.25 7.15 -20.85
C TRP A 842 -32.68 7.21 -20.30
N PHE A 843 -33.07 8.32 -19.68
CA PHE A 843 -34.43 8.49 -19.16
C PHE A 843 -35.42 8.51 -20.32
N VAL A 844 -35.06 9.17 -21.43
CA VAL A 844 -35.89 9.20 -22.64
C VAL A 844 -36.11 7.79 -23.23
N GLU A 845 -35.06 7.01 -23.47
CA GLU A 845 -35.18 5.68 -24.10
C GLU A 845 -35.68 4.57 -23.17
N GLU A 846 -35.24 4.54 -21.90
CA GLU A 846 -35.41 3.38 -21.01
C GLU A 846 -36.57 3.55 -20.01
N LYS A 847 -37.04 4.78 -19.75
CA LYS A 847 -38.15 5.06 -18.81
C LYS A 847 -39.33 5.75 -19.50
N LEU A 848 -39.11 6.92 -20.08
CA LEU A 848 -40.12 7.79 -20.65
C LEU A 848 -40.82 7.15 -21.87
N MET A 849 -40.10 6.87 -22.96
CA MET A 849 -40.70 6.34 -24.18
C MET A 849 -41.35 4.95 -24.00
N PRO A 850 -40.81 4.00 -23.20
CA PRO A 850 -41.49 2.75 -22.88
C PRO A 850 -42.79 2.94 -22.09
N ARG A 851 -42.80 3.82 -21.07
CA ARG A 851 -44.00 4.11 -20.27
C ARG A 851 -45.06 4.89 -21.06
N LEU A 852 -44.65 5.79 -21.97
CA LEU A 852 -45.53 6.44 -22.94
C LEU A 852 -46.13 5.45 -23.95
N LEU A 853 -45.40 4.41 -24.34
CA LEU A 853 -45.90 3.37 -25.24
C LEU A 853 -46.89 2.45 -24.51
N ALA A 854 -46.57 2.02 -23.29
CA ALA A 854 -47.43 1.15 -22.46
C ALA A 854 -48.75 1.82 -22.04
N SER A 855 -48.78 3.15 -21.94
CA SER A 855 -50.00 3.95 -21.65
C SER A 855 -50.76 4.37 -22.90
N GLU A 856 -50.34 3.94 -24.10
CA GLU A 856 -50.80 4.42 -25.42
C GLU A 856 -50.61 5.94 -25.68
N ALA A 857 -49.94 6.67 -24.78
CA ALA A 857 -49.68 8.10 -24.94
C ALA A 857 -48.78 8.40 -26.14
N THR A 858 -47.98 7.45 -26.61
CA THR A 858 -47.28 7.48 -27.91
C THR A 858 -47.41 6.17 -28.69
N ARG A 859 -47.02 6.17 -29.96
CA ARG A 859 -47.02 4.99 -30.84
C ARG A 859 -45.77 5.02 -31.73
N LYS A 860 -45.17 3.85 -31.98
CA LYS A 860 -44.08 3.70 -32.96
C LYS A 860 -44.62 3.92 -34.39
N GLY A 861 -43.80 4.48 -35.27
CA GLY A 861 -44.11 4.65 -36.69
C GLY A 861 -43.87 3.37 -37.50
N HIS A 862 -44.23 3.38 -38.79
CA HIS A 862 -43.87 2.31 -39.72
C HIS A 862 -42.35 2.06 -39.70
N GLY A 863 -41.96 0.79 -39.62
CA GLY A 863 -40.58 0.36 -39.39
C GLY A 863 -40.15 0.34 -37.92
N GLY A 864 -41.06 0.51 -36.95
CA GLY A 864 -40.80 0.30 -35.52
C GLY A 864 -40.02 1.41 -34.80
N GLY A 865 -39.57 2.44 -35.52
CA GLY A 865 -38.89 3.61 -34.93
C GLY A 865 -39.86 4.55 -34.21
N TRP A 866 -39.35 5.33 -33.24
CA TRP A 866 -40.16 6.24 -32.42
C TRP A 866 -40.82 7.41 -33.18
N THR A 867 -40.28 7.82 -34.34
CA THR A 867 -40.81 8.96 -35.11
C THR A 867 -41.50 8.54 -36.40
N ALA A 868 -42.54 9.27 -36.80
CA ALA A 868 -43.23 9.11 -38.09
C ALA A 868 -43.13 10.40 -38.94
N ARG A 869 -43.28 10.29 -40.27
CA ARG A 869 -43.59 11.46 -41.10
C ARG A 869 -45.04 11.88 -40.86
N VAL A 870 -45.31 13.19 -40.91
CA VAL A 870 -46.65 13.75 -40.72
C VAL A 870 -46.86 14.82 -41.78
N LYS A 871 -47.81 14.62 -42.70
CA LYS A 871 -48.18 15.64 -43.70
C LYS A 871 -48.90 16.79 -43.00
N GLN A 872 -48.47 18.01 -43.27
CA GLN A 872 -49.10 19.26 -42.83
C GLN A 872 -48.74 20.32 -43.88
N ALA A 873 -49.74 21.02 -44.42
CA ALA A 873 -49.52 22.06 -45.43
C ALA A 873 -48.61 23.18 -44.88
N GLY A 874 -47.74 23.72 -45.76
CA GLY A 874 -46.74 24.73 -45.41
C GLY A 874 -45.56 24.25 -44.54
N LEU A 875 -45.46 22.96 -44.22
CA LEU A 875 -44.33 22.39 -43.45
C LEU A 875 -43.57 21.32 -44.27
N PRO A 876 -42.25 21.13 -44.05
CA PRO A 876 -41.45 20.17 -44.84
C PRO A 876 -41.90 18.71 -44.68
N GLU A 877 -42.35 18.07 -45.77
CA GLU A 877 -42.84 16.68 -45.76
C GLU A 877 -41.80 15.62 -45.36
N ASN A 878 -40.51 15.94 -45.51
CA ASN A 878 -39.42 15.04 -45.13
C ASN A 878 -39.24 14.91 -43.60
N LYS A 879 -39.82 15.82 -42.82
CA LYS A 879 -39.59 15.98 -41.38
C LYS A 879 -40.34 14.90 -40.57
N ARG A 880 -39.66 14.33 -39.58
CA ARG A 880 -40.19 13.27 -38.70
C ARG A 880 -40.48 13.81 -37.30
N TYR A 881 -41.60 13.38 -36.74
CA TYR A 881 -42.11 13.80 -35.43
C TYR A 881 -42.38 12.59 -34.52
N LEU A 882 -42.19 12.77 -33.23
CA LEU A 882 -42.85 11.97 -32.20
C LEU A 882 -44.32 12.41 -32.13
N ARG A 883 -45.25 11.46 -31.95
CA ARG A 883 -46.68 11.74 -31.78
C ARG A 883 -47.08 11.44 -30.34
N PHE A 884 -47.76 12.39 -29.69
CA PHE A 884 -48.32 12.22 -28.36
C PHE A 884 -49.83 12.49 -28.35
N ASP A 885 -50.63 11.63 -27.72
CA ASP A 885 -52.05 11.89 -27.41
C ASP A 885 -52.13 12.67 -26.09
N LEU A 886 -52.57 13.93 -26.14
CA LEU A 886 -52.59 14.82 -24.97
C LEU A 886 -53.63 14.42 -23.91
N GLY A 887 -54.64 13.63 -24.27
CA GLY A 887 -55.59 13.07 -23.31
C GLY A 887 -54.96 11.91 -22.54
N LYS A 888 -54.29 10.99 -23.24
CA LYS A 888 -53.55 9.88 -22.65
C LYS A 888 -52.36 10.35 -21.81
N LEU A 889 -51.63 11.38 -22.26
CA LEU A 889 -50.56 12.02 -21.49
C LEU A 889 -51.02 12.55 -20.14
N ARG A 890 -52.13 13.29 -20.09
CA ARG A 890 -52.69 13.81 -18.83
C ARG A 890 -53.17 12.71 -17.88
N LYS A 891 -53.66 11.59 -18.43
CA LYS A 891 -53.94 10.43 -17.58
C LYS A 891 -52.66 9.86 -16.99
N LEU A 892 -51.61 9.68 -17.81
CA LEU A 892 -50.32 9.19 -17.32
C LEU A 892 -49.68 10.13 -16.28
N GLU A 893 -49.85 11.44 -16.44
CA GLU A 893 -49.44 12.48 -15.48
C GLU A 893 -50.14 12.28 -14.12
N ALA A 894 -51.46 12.06 -14.12
CA ALA A 894 -52.24 11.74 -12.93
C ALA A 894 -52.07 10.29 -12.40
N ASP A 895 -51.60 9.35 -13.24
CA ASP A 895 -51.23 7.97 -12.86
C ASP A 895 -49.77 7.89 -12.32
N LEU A 896 -49.10 9.03 -12.11
CA LEU A 896 -47.69 9.13 -11.66
C LEU A 896 -47.45 10.13 -10.52
N GLY A 897 -48.47 10.88 -10.10
CA GLY A 897 -48.43 11.84 -8.98
C GLY A 897 -49.22 11.37 -7.76
#